data_AF-A0A2K5Z347-F1
#
_entry.id   AF-A0A2K5Z347-F1
#
_cell.length_a   1.000
_cell.length_b   1.000
_cell.length_c   1.000
_cell.angle_alpha   90.00
_cell.angle_beta   90.00
_cell.angle_gamma   90.00
#
_symmetry.space_group_name_H-M   'P 1'
#
loop_
_entity.id
_entity.type
_entity.pdbx_description
1 polymer ?
#
loop_
_entity_poly.entity_id
_entity_poly.type
_entity_poly.pdbx_seq_one_letter_code
_entity_poly.pdbx_strand_id
1 'polypeptide(L)'
;MAEAHQAVAFQFTVTPDGIDLRLSHEALRQIYLSGLHSWKKKFIRFKNGIITGVYPASPSSWLIVVVGVMTTMYAKIDPSLGIIAKINRTLETTDCMSSQTKNVVSGVLFGTGLWVALIVTMRYSLKVLLSYHGWMFAEHGKMSRATKIWMGMVKIFSGRKPMLYSFQTSLPRLPVPAVKDTVNRYLESVRPLMKEEDFKRMTALAQDFAVSLGPRLQWYLKLKSWWATNYVSDWWEEYIYLRGRGPLMVNSNYYAMDLLYVLPTHIQAARAGNAVHAILLYRRKLDREEIKPIRLLGSTIPLCSAQWERMFNTSRIPGEETDTIQHMRDSKHIVVYHRGRYFKVWLYHDGRLLKPREMEQQMQRILDNTSEPQPGEARLAALTAGDRVPWARCRQAYFGRGKNKQSLDAVEKAAFFVTLDETEQGYRTEDPDTSMDSYAKSLLHGQCYDRWFDKSFTFVVFKNGKIGINAEHSWADAPIMAHLWEYVMSTDSLQLGYAEDGHCKGDTNPNIPYPTRLQWDIPGECQEVIETSLNTANLLANDVDFHSFPFVAFGKGIIKKCRTSPDAFVQLALQLAHYKDMGKFCLTYEASMTRLFREGRTETVRSCTAESCDFVQAMVDPAQTVEQRLKLFKVASEKHQHMYRLAMTGSGIDRHLFCLYVVSKYLAVESPFLKEVADDGYGVSYILVGENLINFHISSKFSCPETGIISQGPSSDT
;
A
#
# COMPACT_ATOMS: atom_id res chain seq x y z
N MET A 1 31.36 5.53 2.53
CA MET A 1 32.28 4.59 3.22
C MET A 1 31.54 3.39 3.84
N ALA A 2 30.88 2.57 3.02
CA ALA A 2 30.64 1.16 3.39
C ALA A 2 31.97 0.38 3.58
N GLU A 3 33.10 1.02 3.25
CA GLU A 3 34.49 0.59 3.44
C GLU A 3 34.99 0.72 4.89
N ALA A 4 34.44 1.60 5.72
CA ALA A 4 35.03 1.88 7.04
C ALA A 4 34.84 0.73 8.07
N HIS A 5 33.83 -0.12 7.91
CA HIS A 5 33.66 -1.32 8.75
C HIS A 5 34.25 -2.60 8.13
N GLN A 6 34.59 -2.59 6.84
CA GLN A 6 35.48 -3.61 6.29
C GLN A 6 36.91 -3.42 6.83
N ALA A 7 37.33 -2.19 7.11
CA ALA A 7 38.67 -1.88 7.61
C ALA A 7 39.00 -2.42 9.03
N VAL A 8 38.03 -2.87 9.84
CA VAL A 8 38.32 -3.49 11.15
C VAL A 8 38.51 -5.01 11.03
N ALA A 9 37.94 -5.63 9.99
CA ALA A 9 38.10 -7.05 9.69
C ALA A 9 39.28 -7.37 8.76
N PHE A 10 39.79 -6.34 8.08
CA PHE A 10 40.99 -6.36 7.25
C PHE A 10 41.98 -5.34 7.84
N GLN A 11 42.87 -5.76 8.72
CA GLN A 11 44.05 -4.94 9.02
C GLN A 11 44.96 -5.01 7.80
N PHE A 12 45.04 -3.90 7.05
CA PHE A 12 46.04 -3.70 6.01
C PHE A 12 47.21 -2.94 6.63
N THR A 13 48.28 -3.65 6.96
CA THR A 13 49.56 -3.02 7.28
C THR A 13 50.46 -3.15 6.06
N VAL A 14 50.75 -2.02 5.41
CA VAL A 14 51.77 -1.95 4.37
C VAL A 14 53.11 -1.91 5.09
N THR A 15 53.83 -3.04 5.09
CA THR A 15 55.22 -3.08 5.55
C THR A 15 56.15 -2.94 4.35
N PRO A 16 57.44 -2.57 4.54
CA PRO A 16 58.41 -2.48 3.45
C PRO A 16 58.56 -3.77 2.62
N ASP A 17 58.14 -4.92 3.17
CA ASP A 17 58.28 -6.26 2.57
C ASP A 17 56.99 -6.81 1.93
N GLY A 18 55.88 -6.05 1.92
CA GLY A 18 54.62 -6.46 1.26
C GLY A 18 53.34 -6.14 2.04
N ILE A 19 52.22 -6.68 1.55
CA ILE A 19 50.89 -6.51 2.17
C ILE A 19 50.65 -7.66 3.16
N ASP A 20 50.66 -7.37 4.47
CA ASP A 20 50.27 -8.34 5.50
C ASP A 20 48.75 -8.33 5.69
N LEU A 21 48.10 -9.46 5.37
CA LEU A 21 46.65 -9.64 5.35
C LEU A 21 46.22 -10.49 6.55
N ARG A 22 45.95 -9.85 7.69
CA ARG A 22 45.35 -10.54 8.86
C ARG A 22 43.82 -10.65 8.68
N LEU A 23 43.39 -11.70 8.00
CA LEU A 23 41.98 -12.08 7.89
C LEU A 23 41.49 -12.73 9.19
N SER A 24 40.62 -12.05 9.94
CA SER A 24 39.96 -12.66 11.09
C SER A 24 39.09 -13.85 10.63
N HIS A 25 39.32 -15.03 11.20
CA HIS A 25 38.58 -16.25 10.87
C HIS A 25 37.07 -16.09 11.11
N GLU A 26 36.70 -15.27 12.09
CA GLU A 26 35.33 -14.94 12.44
C GLU A 26 34.66 -14.05 11.38
N ALA A 27 35.40 -13.09 10.81
CA ALA A 27 34.91 -12.26 9.71
C ALA A 27 34.65 -13.09 8.44
N LEU A 28 35.57 -14.01 8.10
CA LEU A 28 35.38 -14.95 6.98
C LEU A 28 34.15 -15.84 7.20
N ARG A 29 33.94 -16.34 8.42
CA ARG A 29 32.75 -17.12 8.80
C ARG A 29 31.46 -16.30 8.61
N GLN A 30 31.44 -15.04 9.02
CA GLN A 30 30.27 -14.16 8.84
C GLN A 30 29.99 -13.86 7.36
N ILE A 31 31.04 -13.63 6.56
CA ILE A 31 30.91 -13.45 5.11
C ILE A 31 30.33 -14.71 4.46
N TYR A 32 30.86 -15.88 4.82
CA TYR A 32 30.36 -17.17 4.33
C TYR A 32 28.88 -17.39 4.70
N LEU A 33 28.50 -17.22 5.98
CA LEU A 33 27.12 -17.38 6.44
C LEU A 33 26.16 -16.39 5.77
N SER A 34 26.59 -15.13 5.61
CA SER A 34 25.85 -14.09 4.89
C SER A 34 25.67 -14.43 3.41
N GLY A 35 26.72 -14.97 2.78
CA GLY A 35 26.70 -15.48 1.40
C GLY A 35 25.72 -16.64 1.24
N LEU A 36 25.77 -17.63 2.12
CA LEU A 36 24.88 -18.79 2.11
C LEU A 36 23.42 -18.39 2.33
N HIS A 37 23.14 -17.46 3.24
CA HIS A 37 21.79 -16.92 3.45
C HIS A 37 21.28 -16.17 2.21
N SER A 38 22.13 -15.34 1.60
CA SER A 38 21.81 -14.62 0.36
C SER A 38 21.49 -15.59 -0.77
N TRP A 39 22.30 -16.64 -0.94
CA TRP A 39 22.07 -17.67 -1.94
C TRP A 39 20.77 -18.45 -1.69
N LYS A 40 20.51 -18.85 -0.43
CA LYS A 40 19.25 -19.49 -0.05
C LYS A 40 18.03 -18.61 -0.34
N LYS A 41 18.12 -17.31 -0.06
CA LYS A 41 17.05 -16.34 -0.37
C LYS A 41 16.82 -16.22 -1.88
N LYS A 42 17.90 -16.07 -2.66
CA LYS A 42 17.84 -16.03 -4.14
C LYS A 42 17.24 -17.31 -4.71
N PHE A 43 17.64 -18.47 -4.19
CA PHE A 43 17.09 -19.76 -4.60
C PHE A 43 15.59 -19.87 -4.27
N ILE A 44 15.16 -19.46 -3.07
CA ILE A 44 13.73 -19.45 -2.70
C ILE A 44 12.95 -18.55 -3.66
N ARG A 45 13.42 -17.33 -3.94
CA ARG A 45 12.77 -16.42 -4.89
C ARG A 45 12.71 -17.00 -6.30
N PHE A 46 13.80 -17.60 -6.78
CA PHE A 46 13.83 -18.28 -8.08
C PHE A 46 12.82 -19.44 -8.15
N LYS A 47 12.84 -20.31 -7.13
CA LYS A 47 11.88 -21.42 -6.99
C LYS A 47 10.45 -20.91 -6.97
N ASN A 48 10.17 -19.87 -6.18
CA ASN A 48 8.85 -19.26 -6.08
C ASN A 48 8.42 -18.65 -7.41
N GLY A 49 9.32 -17.97 -8.11
CA GLY A 49 9.07 -17.43 -9.45
C GLY A 49 8.72 -18.51 -10.48
N ILE A 50 9.33 -19.70 -10.39
CA ILE A 50 8.90 -20.85 -11.21
C ILE A 50 7.50 -21.32 -10.78
N ILE A 51 7.27 -21.52 -9.48
CA ILE A 51 5.99 -22.02 -8.95
C ILE A 51 4.82 -21.08 -9.32
N THR A 52 4.98 -19.77 -9.13
CA THR A 52 3.98 -18.77 -9.51
C THR A 52 3.90 -18.59 -11.02
N GLY A 53 5.04 -18.72 -11.72
CA GLY A 53 5.13 -18.65 -13.19
C GLY A 53 4.39 -19.77 -13.92
N VAL A 54 4.20 -20.94 -13.30
CA VAL A 54 3.48 -22.09 -13.88
C VAL A 54 2.06 -22.27 -13.30
N TYR A 55 1.67 -21.43 -12.35
CA TYR A 55 0.33 -21.43 -11.76
C TYR A 55 -0.74 -21.15 -12.83
N PRO A 56 -1.93 -21.82 -12.80
CA PRO A 56 -2.50 -22.68 -11.74
C PRO A 56 -2.01 -24.13 -11.69
N ALA A 57 -1.10 -24.54 -12.59
CA ALA A 57 -0.50 -25.86 -12.53
C ALA A 57 0.66 -25.91 -11.50
N SER A 58 1.40 -27.02 -11.50
CA SER A 58 2.56 -27.23 -10.62
C SER A 58 3.75 -27.79 -11.41
N PRO A 59 4.99 -27.57 -10.97
CA PRO A 59 6.16 -28.22 -11.59
C PRO A 59 6.03 -29.75 -11.64
N SER A 60 5.39 -30.38 -10.64
CA SER A 60 5.10 -31.82 -10.64
C SER A 60 4.15 -32.27 -11.76
N SER A 61 3.26 -31.39 -12.23
CA SER A 61 2.36 -31.73 -13.35
C SER A 61 3.08 -31.88 -14.69
N TRP A 62 4.26 -31.25 -14.85
CA TRP A 62 5.11 -31.46 -16.02
C TRP A 62 5.56 -32.92 -16.11
N LEU A 63 6.00 -33.49 -14.98
CA LEU A 63 6.43 -34.88 -14.92
C LEU A 63 5.29 -35.83 -15.29
N ILE A 64 4.08 -35.56 -14.81
CA ILE A 64 2.89 -36.37 -15.14
C ILE A 64 2.61 -36.35 -16.65
N VAL A 65 2.67 -35.17 -17.28
CA VAL A 65 2.45 -35.03 -18.73
C VAL A 65 3.54 -35.73 -19.53
N VAL A 66 4.82 -35.50 -19.18
CA VAL A 66 5.95 -36.11 -19.89
C VAL A 66 5.95 -37.62 -19.72
N VAL A 67 5.76 -38.14 -18.51
CA VAL A 67 5.66 -39.60 -18.27
C VAL A 67 4.48 -40.18 -19.04
N GLY A 68 3.31 -39.51 -19.03
CA GLY A 68 2.17 -39.93 -19.83
C GLY A 68 2.48 -40.04 -21.33
N VAL A 69 3.11 -39.01 -21.90
CA VAL A 69 3.55 -39.00 -23.31
C VAL A 69 4.55 -40.12 -23.56
N MET A 70 5.57 -40.28 -22.71
CA MET A 70 6.58 -41.33 -22.85
C MET A 70 5.96 -42.73 -22.76
N THR A 71 5.05 -42.97 -21.82
CA THR A 71 4.34 -44.26 -21.69
C THR A 71 3.51 -44.56 -22.93
N THR A 72 2.80 -43.58 -23.50
CA THR A 72 2.07 -43.79 -24.76
C THR A 72 3.00 -44.11 -25.93
N MET A 73 4.15 -43.44 -26.02
CA MET A 73 5.17 -43.75 -27.03
C MET A 73 5.72 -45.17 -26.88
N TYR A 74 6.01 -45.62 -25.66
CA TYR A 74 6.43 -47.00 -25.39
C TYR A 74 5.33 -48.02 -25.73
N ALA A 75 4.06 -47.67 -25.52
CA ALA A 75 2.92 -48.48 -25.93
C ALA A 75 2.62 -48.42 -27.44
N LYS A 76 3.45 -47.72 -28.23
CA LYS A 76 3.27 -47.50 -29.68
C LYS A 76 1.96 -46.78 -30.05
N ILE A 77 1.43 -45.97 -29.15
CA ILE A 77 0.28 -45.10 -29.39
C ILE A 77 0.83 -43.69 -29.53
N ASP A 78 0.55 -43.02 -30.66
CA ASP A 78 0.99 -41.64 -30.87
C ASP A 78 -0.11 -40.64 -30.45
N PRO A 79 -0.01 -40.02 -29.25
CA PRO A 79 -0.97 -39.01 -28.81
C PRO A 79 -0.79 -37.66 -29.53
N SER A 80 0.29 -37.49 -30.29
CA SER A 80 0.70 -36.22 -30.89
C SER A 80 0.23 -36.04 -32.33
N LEU A 81 -0.47 -37.02 -32.90
CA LEU A 81 -0.92 -37.03 -34.29
C LEU A 81 0.23 -36.76 -35.29
N GLY A 82 1.39 -37.37 -35.08
CA GLY A 82 2.57 -37.27 -35.94
C GLY A 82 3.54 -36.11 -35.62
N ILE A 83 3.23 -35.26 -34.64
CA ILE A 83 4.11 -34.12 -34.28
C ILE A 83 5.43 -34.60 -33.67
N ILE A 84 5.41 -35.63 -32.82
CA ILE A 84 6.64 -36.21 -32.22
C ILE A 84 7.56 -36.74 -33.31
N ALA A 85 7.01 -37.42 -34.32
CA ALA A 85 7.79 -37.92 -35.46
C ALA A 85 8.40 -36.77 -36.28
N LYS A 86 7.69 -35.64 -36.42
CA LYS A 86 8.20 -34.43 -37.10
C LYS A 86 9.33 -33.75 -36.32
N ILE A 87 9.23 -33.69 -35.00
CA ILE A 87 10.31 -33.21 -34.12
C ILE A 87 11.52 -34.13 -34.24
N ASN A 88 11.30 -35.45 -34.26
CA ASN A 88 12.39 -36.40 -34.42
C ASN A 88 13.13 -36.20 -35.75
N ARG A 89 12.41 -36.08 -36.87
CA ARG A 89 12.99 -35.81 -38.19
C ARG A 89 13.77 -34.49 -38.27
N THR A 90 13.40 -33.48 -37.50
CA THR A 90 14.17 -32.22 -37.45
C THR A 90 15.46 -32.38 -36.64
N LEU A 91 15.44 -33.20 -35.58
CA LEU A 91 16.63 -33.58 -34.83
C LEU A 91 17.57 -34.54 -35.60
N GLU A 92 17.09 -35.21 -36.66
CA GLU A 92 17.94 -36.04 -37.54
C GLU A 92 19.02 -35.24 -38.26
N THR A 93 18.81 -33.94 -38.50
CA THR A 93 19.81 -33.05 -39.12
C THR A 93 20.99 -32.71 -38.21
N THR A 94 20.96 -33.14 -36.94
CA THR A 94 22.05 -32.94 -35.97
C THR A 94 22.71 -34.30 -35.67
N ASP A 95 23.91 -34.55 -36.20
CA ASP A 95 24.60 -35.86 -36.17
C ASP A 95 25.13 -36.30 -34.79
N CYS A 96 24.70 -35.66 -33.70
CA CYS A 96 25.26 -35.86 -32.36
C CYS A 96 24.48 -36.83 -31.45
N MET A 97 23.40 -37.49 -31.91
CA MET A 97 22.49 -38.27 -31.03
C MET A 97 22.06 -39.63 -31.60
N SER A 98 21.98 -40.66 -30.74
CA SER A 98 21.45 -41.99 -31.11
C SER A 98 19.93 -41.99 -31.31
N SER A 99 19.39 -42.95 -32.09
CA SER A 99 17.96 -43.05 -32.43
C SER A 99 17.05 -43.18 -31.18
N GLN A 100 17.48 -43.93 -30.17
CA GLN A 100 16.75 -44.02 -28.90
C GLN A 100 16.73 -42.67 -28.17
N THR A 101 17.85 -41.96 -28.13
CA THR A 101 17.95 -40.65 -27.49
C THR A 101 17.09 -39.60 -28.22
N LYS A 102 17.05 -39.63 -29.55
CA LYS A 102 16.19 -38.76 -30.38
C LYS A 102 14.71 -38.96 -30.08
N ASN A 103 14.25 -40.20 -29.94
CA ASN A 103 12.87 -40.51 -29.57
C ASN A 103 12.51 -39.97 -28.18
N VAL A 104 13.38 -40.18 -27.18
CA VAL A 104 13.17 -39.66 -25.82
C VAL A 104 13.13 -38.13 -25.82
N VAL A 105 14.08 -37.46 -26.49
CA VAL A 105 14.12 -36.00 -26.56
C VAL A 105 12.89 -35.45 -27.27
N SER A 106 12.45 -36.07 -28.36
CA SER A 106 11.24 -35.65 -29.09
C SER A 106 9.99 -35.78 -28.21
N GLY A 107 9.86 -36.86 -27.45
CA GLY A 107 8.79 -37.07 -26.48
C GLY A 107 8.80 -36.05 -25.34
N VAL A 108 9.98 -35.73 -24.79
CA VAL A 108 10.14 -34.71 -23.75
C VAL A 108 9.83 -33.31 -24.27
N LEU A 109 10.28 -32.96 -25.47
CA LEU A 109 10.00 -31.66 -26.10
C LEU A 109 8.51 -31.49 -26.37
N PHE A 110 7.87 -32.51 -26.95
CA PHE A 110 6.42 -32.49 -27.17
C PHE A 110 5.65 -32.42 -25.84
N GLY A 111 5.98 -33.28 -24.87
CA GLY A 111 5.34 -33.28 -23.55
C GLY A 111 5.49 -31.96 -22.81
N THR A 112 6.65 -31.31 -22.94
CA THR A 112 6.88 -29.96 -22.39
C THR A 112 6.04 -28.91 -23.11
N GLY A 113 5.99 -28.94 -24.45
CA GLY A 113 5.15 -28.04 -25.24
C GLY A 113 3.66 -28.20 -24.92
N LEU A 114 3.17 -29.44 -24.82
CA LEU A 114 1.80 -29.76 -24.41
C LEU A 114 1.52 -29.23 -22.99
N TRP A 115 2.43 -29.44 -22.05
CA TRP A 115 2.30 -28.94 -20.69
C TRP A 115 2.23 -27.40 -20.63
N VAL A 116 3.07 -26.70 -21.39
CA VAL A 116 3.01 -25.23 -21.50
C VAL A 116 1.68 -24.78 -22.10
N ALA A 117 1.21 -25.43 -23.16
CA ALA A 117 -0.08 -25.13 -23.79
C ALA A 117 -1.26 -25.32 -22.82
N LEU A 118 -1.22 -26.40 -22.01
CA LEU A 118 -2.22 -26.64 -20.96
C LEU A 118 -2.19 -25.54 -19.90
N ILE A 119 -1.01 -25.10 -19.43
CA ILE A 119 -0.89 -24.01 -18.46
C ILE A 119 -1.46 -22.71 -19.01
N VAL A 120 -1.09 -22.34 -20.24
CA VAL A 120 -1.58 -21.12 -20.89
C VAL A 120 -3.10 -21.17 -21.01
N THR A 121 -3.65 -22.34 -21.40
CA THR A 121 -5.10 -22.56 -21.51
C THR A 121 -5.79 -22.44 -20.16
N MET A 122 -5.26 -23.08 -19.10
CA MET A 122 -5.82 -22.98 -17.74
C MET A 122 -5.76 -21.54 -17.21
N ARG A 123 -4.66 -20.83 -17.43
CA ARG A 123 -4.49 -19.43 -17.03
C ARG A 123 -5.47 -18.53 -17.76
N TYR A 124 -5.60 -18.70 -19.07
CA TYR A 124 -6.55 -17.93 -19.86
C TYR A 124 -7.99 -18.22 -19.43
N SER A 125 -8.33 -19.49 -19.18
CA SER A 125 -9.64 -19.91 -18.66
C SER A 125 -9.92 -19.25 -17.31
N LEU A 126 -8.96 -19.28 -16.38
CA LEU A 126 -9.08 -18.62 -15.08
C LEU A 126 -9.25 -17.10 -15.25
N LYS A 127 -8.52 -16.47 -16.17
CA LYS A 127 -8.66 -15.04 -16.46
C LYS A 127 -10.04 -14.69 -17.00
N VAL A 128 -10.58 -15.48 -17.93
CA VAL A 128 -11.94 -15.30 -18.46
C VAL A 128 -12.97 -15.46 -17.34
N LEU A 129 -12.82 -16.49 -16.50
CA LEU A 129 -13.70 -16.68 -15.34
C LEU A 129 -13.64 -15.49 -14.37
N LEU A 130 -12.45 -14.99 -14.05
CA LEU A 130 -12.27 -13.84 -13.15
C LEU A 130 -12.69 -12.51 -13.78
N SER A 131 -12.82 -12.43 -15.10
CA SER A 131 -13.33 -11.25 -15.81
C SER A 131 -14.85 -11.07 -15.64
N TYR A 132 -15.56 -12.13 -15.24
CA TYR A 132 -16.99 -12.06 -14.96
C TYR A 132 -17.26 -11.48 -13.56
N HIS A 133 -17.94 -10.34 -13.54
CA HIS A 133 -18.29 -9.63 -12.30
C HIS A 133 -19.80 -9.54 -12.02
N GLY A 134 -20.65 -10.13 -12.88
CA GLY A 134 -22.11 -10.05 -12.74
C GLY A 134 -22.63 -10.61 -11.41
N TRP A 135 -21.87 -11.50 -10.77
CA TRP A 135 -22.16 -12.04 -9.45
C TRP A 135 -22.21 -11.00 -8.33
N MET A 136 -21.50 -9.86 -8.45
CA MET A 136 -21.55 -8.79 -7.43
C MET A 136 -22.86 -8.02 -7.42
N PHE A 137 -23.60 -8.05 -8.53
CA PHE A 137 -24.88 -7.36 -8.67
C PHE A 137 -26.08 -8.25 -8.32
N ALA A 138 -25.85 -9.52 -7.99
CA ALA A 138 -26.91 -10.41 -7.54
C ALA A 138 -27.43 -10.00 -6.15
N GLU A 139 -28.75 -10.12 -5.94
CA GLU A 139 -29.36 -9.90 -4.64
C GLU A 139 -28.77 -10.86 -3.58
N HIS A 140 -28.56 -10.34 -2.37
CA HIS A 140 -28.07 -11.14 -1.26
C HIS A 140 -29.03 -12.31 -0.98
N GLY A 141 -28.48 -13.53 -0.88
CA GLY A 141 -29.25 -14.75 -0.64
C GLY A 141 -29.85 -15.41 -1.89
N LYS A 142 -29.89 -14.73 -3.05
CA LYS A 142 -30.43 -15.27 -4.31
C LYS A 142 -29.33 -15.49 -5.34
N MET A 143 -28.47 -16.49 -5.12
CA MET A 143 -27.45 -16.86 -6.10
C MET A 143 -28.06 -17.72 -7.22
N SER A 144 -27.96 -17.24 -8.46
CA SER A 144 -28.38 -18.01 -9.65
C SER A 144 -27.60 -19.33 -9.77
N ARG A 145 -28.21 -20.34 -10.41
CA ARG A 145 -27.51 -21.62 -10.70
C ARG A 145 -26.25 -21.37 -11.54
N ALA A 146 -26.30 -20.44 -12.50
CA ALA A 146 -25.16 -20.05 -13.32
C ALA A 146 -24.00 -19.51 -12.48
N THR A 147 -24.28 -18.62 -11.51
CA THR A 147 -23.25 -18.09 -10.61
C THR A 147 -22.66 -19.17 -9.71
N LYS A 148 -23.47 -20.12 -9.24
CA LYS A 148 -22.96 -21.27 -8.45
C LYS A 148 -22.02 -22.16 -9.27
N ILE A 149 -22.39 -22.47 -10.52
CA ILE A 149 -21.53 -23.22 -11.45
C ILE A 149 -20.23 -22.45 -11.70
N TRP A 150 -20.31 -21.15 -12.00
CA TRP A 150 -19.16 -20.29 -12.20
C TRP A 150 -18.21 -20.28 -10.99
N MET A 151 -18.72 -20.14 -9.77
CA MET A 151 -17.89 -20.22 -8.56
C MET A 151 -17.21 -21.58 -8.41
N GLY A 152 -17.92 -22.66 -8.74
CA GLY A 152 -17.36 -24.02 -8.80
C GLY A 152 -16.20 -24.10 -9.79
N MET A 153 -16.36 -23.54 -10.99
CA MET A 153 -15.30 -23.46 -11.99
C MET A 153 -14.12 -22.62 -11.49
N VAL A 154 -14.34 -21.43 -10.94
CA VAL A 154 -13.26 -20.61 -10.35
C VAL A 154 -12.51 -21.40 -9.30
N LYS A 155 -13.21 -22.14 -8.43
CA LYS A 155 -12.57 -22.98 -7.40
C LYS A 155 -11.70 -24.09 -8.00
N ILE A 156 -12.16 -24.75 -9.06
CA ILE A 156 -11.41 -25.81 -9.76
C ILE A 156 -10.15 -25.24 -10.41
N PHE A 157 -10.27 -24.12 -11.13
CA PHE A 157 -9.16 -23.51 -11.85
C PHE A 157 -8.21 -22.69 -10.95
N SER A 158 -8.61 -22.35 -9.72
CA SER A 158 -7.79 -21.62 -8.75
C SER A 158 -6.82 -22.48 -7.94
N GLY A 159 -6.55 -23.72 -8.35
CA GLY A 159 -5.55 -24.58 -7.69
C GLY A 159 -5.79 -24.83 -6.19
N ARG A 160 -4.83 -25.49 -5.53
CA ARG A 160 -4.96 -25.89 -4.11
C ARG A 160 -4.11 -25.10 -3.12
N LYS A 161 -2.94 -24.62 -3.53
CA LYS A 161 -1.94 -23.96 -2.65
C LYS A 161 -1.34 -22.72 -3.31
N PRO A 162 -2.13 -21.64 -3.49
CA PRO A 162 -1.60 -20.41 -4.09
C PRO A 162 -0.63 -19.72 -3.12
N MET A 163 0.47 -19.20 -3.68
CA MET A 163 1.40 -18.27 -3.05
C MET A 163 0.92 -16.84 -3.28
N LEU A 164 1.49 -15.86 -2.56
CA LEU A 164 1.04 -14.46 -2.57
C LEU A 164 0.78 -13.89 -3.98
N TYR A 165 1.67 -14.19 -4.93
CA TYR A 165 1.61 -13.68 -6.30
C TYR A 165 1.07 -14.67 -7.34
N SER A 166 0.61 -15.86 -6.94
CA SER A 166 0.14 -16.91 -7.86
C SER A 166 -0.93 -16.43 -8.84
N PHE A 167 -1.85 -15.56 -8.40
CA PHE A 167 -2.94 -15.09 -9.25
C PHE A 167 -2.59 -13.91 -10.16
N GLN A 168 -1.43 -13.24 -10.01
CA GLN A 168 -1.16 -11.97 -10.71
C GLN A 168 -1.25 -12.08 -12.24
N THR A 169 -0.82 -13.20 -12.81
CA THR A 169 -0.87 -13.45 -14.26
C THR A 169 -2.26 -13.88 -14.75
N SER A 170 -3.13 -14.31 -13.84
CA SER A 170 -4.50 -14.76 -14.13
C SER A 170 -5.55 -13.68 -13.85
N LEU A 171 -5.21 -12.61 -13.13
CA LEU A 171 -6.12 -11.49 -12.89
C LEU A 171 -6.45 -10.77 -14.21
N PRO A 172 -7.70 -10.32 -14.40
CA PRO A 172 -8.09 -9.51 -15.54
C PRO A 172 -7.37 -8.15 -15.52
N ARG A 173 -7.27 -7.51 -16.69
CA ARG A 173 -6.86 -6.09 -16.78
C ARG A 173 -8.07 -5.22 -16.45
N LEU A 174 -7.83 -4.04 -15.89
CA LEU A 174 -8.90 -3.07 -15.65
C LEU A 174 -9.57 -2.68 -16.99
N PRO A 175 -10.90 -2.81 -17.12
CA PRO A 175 -11.59 -2.46 -18.36
C PRO A 175 -11.60 -0.95 -18.58
N VAL A 176 -11.61 -0.51 -19.83
CA VAL A 176 -11.82 0.90 -20.19
C VAL A 176 -13.31 1.13 -20.38
N PRO A 177 -14.00 1.92 -19.53
CA PRO A 177 -15.43 2.18 -19.66
C PRO A 177 -15.79 2.87 -20.98
N ALA A 178 -17.06 2.81 -21.40
CA ALA A 178 -17.52 3.62 -22.52
C ALA A 178 -17.60 5.11 -22.12
N VAL A 179 -17.20 6.00 -23.03
CA VAL A 179 -17.28 7.47 -22.83
C VAL A 179 -18.72 7.89 -22.53
N LYS A 180 -19.69 7.37 -23.29
CA LYS A 180 -21.12 7.66 -23.09
C LYS A 180 -21.59 7.30 -21.68
N ASP A 181 -21.24 6.12 -21.19
CA ASP A 181 -21.62 5.67 -19.83
C ASP A 181 -20.97 6.55 -18.76
N THR A 182 -19.72 6.94 -18.98
CA THR A 182 -18.95 7.81 -18.08
C THR A 182 -19.57 9.21 -18.01
N VAL A 183 -19.89 9.79 -19.16
CA VAL A 183 -20.55 11.10 -19.26
C VAL A 183 -21.94 11.08 -18.62
N ASN A 184 -22.76 10.06 -18.90
CA ASN A 184 -24.09 9.95 -18.31
C ASN A 184 -24.05 9.86 -16.78
N ARG A 185 -23.17 9.01 -16.24
CA ARG A 185 -22.98 8.86 -14.78
C ARG A 185 -22.34 10.09 -14.15
N TYR A 186 -21.45 10.79 -14.87
CA TYR A 186 -20.92 12.06 -14.42
C TYR A 186 -22.04 13.10 -14.26
N LEU A 187 -22.88 13.27 -15.28
CA LEU A 187 -24.03 14.20 -15.22
C LEU A 187 -24.99 13.82 -14.09
N GLU A 188 -25.27 12.53 -13.89
CA GLU A 188 -26.04 12.05 -12.74
C GLU A 188 -25.40 12.44 -11.40
N SER A 189 -24.08 12.33 -11.27
CA SER A 189 -23.36 12.64 -10.02
C SER A 189 -23.30 14.14 -9.70
N VAL A 190 -23.29 15.02 -10.71
CA VAL A 190 -23.18 16.47 -10.49
C VAL A 190 -24.54 17.16 -10.45
N ARG A 191 -25.62 16.49 -10.87
CA ARG A 191 -26.99 17.01 -10.83
C ARG A 191 -27.39 17.62 -9.49
N PRO A 192 -27.17 16.96 -8.32
CA PRO A 192 -27.55 17.55 -7.04
C PRO A 192 -26.65 18.72 -6.59
N LEU A 193 -25.53 18.94 -7.27
CA LEU A 193 -24.52 19.95 -6.91
C LEU A 193 -24.61 21.23 -7.73
N MET A 194 -25.42 21.24 -8.79
CA MET A 194 -25.48 22.33 -9.76
C MET A 194 -26.86 22.97 -9.83
N LYS A 195 -26.89 24.28 -10.07
CA LYS A 195 -28.12 24.98 -10.47
C LYS A 195 -28.56 24.52 -11.86
N GLU A 196 -29.83 24.75 -12.17
CA GLU A 196 -30.43 24.31 -13.44
C GLU A 196 -29.70 24.85 -14.68
N GLU A 197 -29.29 26.12 -14.65
CA GLU A 197 -28.57 26.77 -15.75
C GLU A 197 -27.18 26.17 -15.95
N ASP A 198 -26.42 26.01 -14.86
CA ASP A 198 -25.10 25.39 -14.87
C ASP A 198 -25.17 23.93 -15.33
N PHE A 199 -26.19 23.19 -14.89
CA PHE A 199 -26.40 21.81 -15.29
C PHE A 199 -26.73 21.68 -16.78
N LYS A 200 -27.54 22.58 -17.35
CA LYS A 200 -27.82 22.62 -18.79
C LYS A 200 -26.54 22.89 -19.58
N ARG A 201 -25.73 23.85 -19.14
CA ARG A 201 -24.43 24.17 -19.76
C ARG A 201 -23.48 22.97 -19.70
N MET A 202 -23.33 22.37 -18.53
CA MET A 202 -22.50 21.17 -18.32
C MET A 202 -22.98 19.99 -19.17
N THR A 203 -24.30 19.79 -19.28
CA THR A 203 -24.90 18.76 -20.13
C THR A 203 -24.54 18.97 -21.60
N ALA A 204 -24.62 20.20 -22.11
CA ALA A 204 -24.22 20.51 -23.47
C ALA A 204 -22.73 20.22 -23.72
N LEU A 205 -21.84 20.65 -22.81
CA LEU A 205 -20.40 20.38 -22.90
C LEU A 205 -20.08 18.89 -22.87
N ALA A 206 -20.73 18.15 -21.97
CA ALA A 206 -20.50 16.72 -21.80
C ALA A 206 -21.02 15.91 -23.00
N GLN A 207 -22.17 16.30 -23.56
CA GLN A 207 -22.73 15.67 -24.76
C GLN A 207 -21.88 15.96 -26.00
N ASP A 208 -21.42 17.20 -26.20
CA ASP A 208 -20.48 17.52 -27.26
C ASP A 208 -19.21 16.67 -27.12
N PHE A 209 -18.60 16.66 -25.92
CA PHE A 209 -17.41 15.83 -25.66
C PHE A 209 -17.63 14.35 -25.97
N ALA A 210 -18.81 13.79 -25.63
CA ALA A 210 -19.12 12.39 -25.86
C ALA A 210 -19.16 12.01 -27.35
N VAL A 211 -19.50 12.95 -28.24
CA VAL A 211 -19.60 12.71 -29.69
C VAL A 211 -18.37 13.20 -30.46
N SER A 212 -17.67 14.23 -29.96
CA SER A 212 -16.56 14.90 -30.64
C SER A 212 -15.20 14.35 -30.19
N LEU A 213 -14.60 14.93 -29.15
CA LEU A 213 -13.24 14.67 -28.69
C LEU A 213 -13.11 13.34 -27.93
N GLY A 214 -14.13 12.97 -27.15
CA GLY A 214 -14.15 11.79 -26.29
C GLY A 214 -13.80 10.49 -27.03
N PRO A 215 -14.42 10.15 -28.18
CA PRO A 215 -14.08 8.97 -28.98
C PRO A 215 -12.61 8.93 -29.42
N ARG A 216 -12.02 10.08 -29.76
CA ARG A 216 -10.60 10.17 -30.13
C ARG A 216 -9.70 9.86 -28.95
N LEU A 217 -9.95 10.46 -27.77
CA LEU A 217 -9.18 10.18 -26.55
C LEU A 217 -9.35 8.72 -26.10
N GLN A 218 -10.57 8.19 -26.18
CA GLN A 218 -10.91 6.79 -25.88
C GLN A 218 -10.09 5.80 -26.69
N TRP A 219 -9.81 6.10 -27.97
CA TRP A 219 -9.02 5.24 -28.83
C TRP A 219 -7.60 5.04 -28.29
N TYR A 220 -6.96 6.11 -27.81
CA TYR A 220 -5.63 6.02 -27.18
C TYR A 220 -5.67 5.25 -25.85
N LEU A 221 -6.72 5.40 -25.04
CA LEU A 221 -6.88 4.60 -23.82
C LEU A 221 -7.05 3.11 -24.11
N LYS A 222 -7.84 2.76 -25.13
CA LYS A 222 -7.97 1.37 -25.61
C LYS A 222 -6.62 0.83 -26.07
N LEU A 223 -5.86 1.61 -26.84
CA LEU A 223 -4.51 1.23 -27.26
C LEU A 223 -3.61 0.99 -26.03
N LYS A 224 -3.58 1.91 -25.06
CA LYS A 224 -2.83 1.73 -23.80
C LYS A 224 -3.24 0.47 -23.06
N SER A 225 -4.54 0.14 -23.00
CA SER A 225 -5.04 -1.07 -22.33
C SER A 225 -4.56 -2.39 -22.97
N TRP A 226 -4.15 -2.37 -24.24
CA TRP A 226 -3.60 -3.54 -24.93
C TRP A 226 -2.14 -3.81 -24.55
N TRP A 227 -1.36 -2.76 -24.32
CA TRP A 227 0.07 -2.84 -24.02
C TRP A 227 0.38 -2.82 -22.53
N ALA A 228 -0.36 -2.03 -21.75
CA ALA A 228 -0.17 -1.93 -20.31
C ALA A 228 -0.83 -3.09 -19.55
N THR A 229 -0.27 -3.43 -18.39
CA THR A 229 -0.87 -4.36 -17.40
C THR A 229 -2.12 -3.77 -16.78
N ASN A 230 -2.13 -2.45 -16.57
CA ASN A 230 -3.26 -1.64 -16.15
C ASN A 230 -3.14 -0.26 -16.81
N TYR A 231 -4.21 0.29 -17.38
CA TYR A 231 -4.16 1.56 -18.10
C TYR A 231 -4.20 2.80 -17.18
N VAL A 232 -4.44 2.61 -15.88
CA VAL A 232 -4.56 3.70 -14.89
C VAL A 232 -3.34 3.78 -13.99
N SER A 233 -2.82 2.65 -13.52
CA SER A 233 -1.96 2.61 -12.32
C SER A 233 -0.66 3.40 -12.43
N ASP A 234 0.03 3.37 -13.57
CA ASP A 234 1.28 4.10 -13.79
C ASP A 234 1.04 5.61 -13.82
N TRP A 235 0.03 6.06 -14.55
CA TRP A 235 -0.37 7.47 -14.57
C TRP A 235 -0.93 7.95 -13.23
N TRP A 236 -1.66 7.10 -12.51
CA TRP A 236 -2.16 7.44 -11.17
C TRP A 236 -1.00 7.63 -10.19
N GLU A 237 -0.03 6.72 -10.16
CA GLU A 237 1.19 6.86 -9.34
C GLU A 237 1.96 8.14 -9.70
N GLU A 238 2.20 8.37 -10.99
CA GLU A 238 2.98 9.50 -11.48
C GLU A 238 2.31 10.86 -11.23
N TYR A 239 1.09 11.06 -11.73
CA TYR A 239 0.48 12.39 -11.77
C TYR A 239 -0.13 12.82 -10.45
N ILE A 240 -0.69 11.88 -9.68
CA ILE A 240 -1.38 12.21 -8.42
C ILE A 240 -0.38 12.32 -7.27
N TYR A 241 0.64 11.46 -7.25
CA TYR A 241 1.59 11.45 -6.15
C TYR A 241 2.93 12.05 -6.57
N LEU A 242 3.60 11.49 -7.57
CA LEU A 242 5.01 11.79 -7.84
C LEU A 242 5.26 13.15 -8.48
N ARG A 243 4.26 13.74 -9.17
CA ARG A 243 4.34 15.09 -9.74
C ARG A 243 3.80 16.18 -8.82
N GLY A 244 3.09 15.83 -7.75
CA GLY A 244 2.72 16.80 -6.71
C GLY A 244 3.97 17.42 -6.09
N ARG A 245 4.06 18.76 -6.08
CA ARG A 245 5.25 19.50 -5.61
C ARG A 245 5.11 20.04 -4.18
N GLY A 246 3.90 20.01 -3.63
CA GLY A 246 3.64 20.41 -2.24
C GLY A 246 4.12 19.37 -1.21
N PRO A 247 4.05 19.71 0.08
CA PRO A 247 4.51 18.86 1.19
C PRO A 247 3.77 17.52 1.27
N LEU A 248 4.49 16.42 1.54
CA LEU A 248 3.89 15.07 1.64
C LEU A 248 3.20 14.82 2.99
N MET A 249 3.80 15.34 4.07
CA MET A 249 3.50 15.03 5.46
C MET A 249 2.01 15.00 5.81
N VAL A 250 1.26 16.02 5.39
CA VAL A 250 -0.19 16.15 5.63
C VAL A 250 -1.00 15.85 4.36
N ASN A 251 -0.52 16.31 3.20
CA ASN A 251 -1.32 16.27 1.97
C ASN A 251 -1.32 14.89 1.28
N SER A 252 -0.45 13.96 1.70
CA SER A 252 -0.34 12.65 1.05
C SER A 252 -0.16 11.49 2.03
N ASN A 253 0.76 11.62 2.99
CA ASN A 253 1.02 10.56 3.95
C ASN A 253 -0.21 10.30 4.84
N TYR A 254 -0.38 9.05 5.24
CA TYR A 254 -1.42 8.64 6.17
C TYR A 254 -0.81 7.91 7.36
N TYR A 255 -1.61 7.64 8.40
CA TYR A 255 -1.12 7.04 9.62
C TYR A 255 -2.00 5.90 10.14
N ALA A 256 -1.47 5.12 11.09
CA ALA A 256 -2.21 4.10 11.84
C ALA A 256 -1.83 4.12 13.32
N MET A 257 -2.81 3.91 14.20
CA MET A 257 -2.68 3.90 15.66
C MET A 257 -2.57 2.49 16.23
N ASP A 258 -1.99 2.36 17.42
CA ASP A 258 -2.01 1.14 18.24
C ASP A 258 -3.44 0.76 18.67
N LEU A 259 -3.56 -0.40 19.31
CA LEU A 259 -4.74 -0.75 20.10
C LEU A 259 -5.03 0.39 21.10
N LEU A 260 -6.26 0.91 21.10
CA LEU A 260 -6.64 2.02 21.98
C LEU A 260 -6.56 1.60 23.45
N TYR A 261 -7.19 0.47 23.79
CA TYR A 261 -7.42 0.03 25.17
C TYR A 261 -6.41 -0.98 25.71
N VAL A 262 -5.41 -1.39 24.90
CA VAL A 262 -4.42 -2.39 25.29
C VAL A 262 -3.04 -1.74 25.25
N LEU A 263 -2.26 -1.97 26.31
CA LEU A 263 -0.86 -1.57 26.36
C LEU A 263 -0.03 -2.75 26.92
N PRO A 264 0.67 -3.48 26.05
CA PRO A 264 1.39 -4.70 26.48
C PRO A 264 2.59 -4.46 27.40
N THR A 265 3.24 -3.30 27.30
CA THR A 265 4.34 -2.88 28.18
C THR A 265 4.47 -1.36 28.15
N HIS A 266 4.97 -0.77 29.24
CA HIS A 266 5.33 0.64 29.33
C HIS A 266 6.79 0.92 28.92
N ILE A 267 7.59 -0.12 28.69
CA ILE A 267 9.01 0.03 28.36
C ILE A 267 9.15 0.25 26.85
N GLN A 268 9.50 1.47 26.45
CA GLN A 268 9.68 1.87 25.04
C GLN A 268 10.62 0.92 24.27
N ALA A 269 11.77 0.58 24.84
CA ALA A 269 12.74 -0.32 24.19
C ALA A 269 12.19 -1.74 23.99
N ALA A 270 11.48 -2.28 24.99
CA ALA A 270 10.85 -3.60 24.92
C ALA A 270 9.76 -3.62 23.84
N ARG A 271 8.89 -2.60 23.85
CA ARG A 271 7.85 -2.43 22.84
C ARG A 271 8.44 -2.40 21.43
N ALA A 272 9.47 -1.58 21.23
CA ALA A 272 10.20 -1.50 19.97
C ALA A 272 10.81 -2.86 19.59
N GLY A 273 11.43 -3.58 20.53
CA GLY A 273 12.04 -4.88 20.34
C GLY A 273 11.09 -5.93 19.76
N ASN A 274 9.95 -6.15 20.41
CA ASN A 274 8.93 -7.09 19.94
C ASN A 274 8.28 -6.64 18.62
N ALA A 275 7.85 -5.38 18.52
CA ALA A 275 7.13 -4.90 17.35
C ALA A 275 8.02 -4.89 16.09
N VAL A 276 9.28 -4.44 16.19
CA VAL A 276 10.26 -4.53 15.09
C VAL A 276 10.48 -5.99 14.71
N HIS A 277 10.62 -6.90 15.68
CA HIS A 277 10.76 -8.32 15.38
C HIS A 277 9.52 -8.88 14.64
N ALA A 278 8.30 -8.51 15.06
CA ALA A 278 7.07 -8.89 14.39
C ALA A 278 6.98 -8.37 12.94
N ILE A 279 7.35 -7.10 12.70
CA ILE A 279 7.45 -6.51 11.36
C ILE A 279 8.42 -7.33 10.48
N LEU A 280 9.55 -7.76 11.04
CA LEU A 280 10.55 -8.56 10.31
C LEU A 280 10.10 -9.99 10.04
N LEU A 281 9.30 -10.60 10.93
CA LEU A 281 8.65 -11.89 10.68
C LEU A 281 7.67 -11.77 9.50
N TYR A 282 6.90 -10.68 9.44
CA TYR A 282 6.03 -10.38 8.31
C TYR A 282 6.82 -10.20 7.02
N ARG A 283 7.86 -9.36 7.05
CA ARG A 283 8.78 -9.15 5.91
C ARG A 283 9.36 -10.47 5.40
N ARG A 284 9.74 -11.38 6.30
CA ARG A 284 10.24 -12.71 5.93
C ARG A 284 9.18 -13.55 5.23
N LYS A 285 7.92 -13.53 5.69
CA LYS A 285 6.80 -14.22 5.02
C LYS A 285 6.53 -13.62 3.65
N LEU A 286 6.58 -12.29 3.53
CA LEU A 286 6.44 -11.57 2.28
C LEU A 286 7.54 -11.94 1.27
N ASP A 287 8.81 -11.86 1.68
CA ASP A 287 9.97 -12.23 0.85
C ASP A 287 9.93 -13.66 0.32
N ARG A 288 9.26 -14.56 1.06
CA ARG A 288 9.06 -15.97 0.71
C ARG A 288 7.70 -16.24 0.04
N GLU A 289 6.88 -15.21 -0.16
CA GLU A 289 5.52 -15.28 -0.71
C GLU A 289 4.60 -16.24 0.07
N GLU A 290 4.86 -16.40 1.38
CA GLU A 290 4.12 -17.25 2.30
C GLU A 290 2.85 -16.57 2.86
N ILE A 291 2.70 -15.26 2.61
CA ILE A 291 1.44 -14.55 2.88
C ILE A 291 0.39 -15.08 1.90
N LYS A 292 -0.75 -15.52 2.43
CA LYS A 292 -1.84 -16.06 1.59
C LYS A 292 -2.46 -14.92 0.76
N PRO A 293 -2.79 -15.15 -0.52
CA PRO A 293 -3.53 -14.18 -1.30
C PRO A 293 -4.85 -13.81 -0.61
N ILE A 294 -5.11 -12.51 -0.51
CA ILE A 294 -6.39 -12.02 -0.02
C ILE A 294 -7.48 -12.40 -1.01
N ARG A 295 -8.61 -12.88 -0.49
CA ARG A 295 -9.81 -13.16 -1.26
C ARG A 295 -10.95 -12.30 -0.75
N LEU A 296 -11.84 -11.88 -1.65
CA LEU A 296 -12.94 -11.01 -1.28
C LEU A 296 -13.94 -11.74 -0.35
N LEU A 297 -14.18 -11.22 0.87
CA LEU A 297 -15.29 -11.60 1.76
C LEU A 297 -15.55 -13.12 1.88
N GLY A 298 -14.52 -13.92 2.16
CA GLY A 298 -14.68 -15.38 2.32
C GLY A 298 -15.01 -16.14 1.03
N SER A 299 -14.99 -15.48 -0.12
CA SER A 299 -15.17 -16.09 -1.44
C SER A 299 -13.90 -16.77 -1.97
N THR A 300 -14.01 -17.38 -3.16
CA THR A 300 -12.88 -17.94 -3.90
C THR A 300 -12.15 -16.89 -4.77
N ILE A 301 -12.64 -15.64 -4.83
CA ILE A 301 -12.16 -14.63 -5.77
C ILE A 301 -10.91 -13.93 -5.21
N PRO A 302 -9.75 -14.06 -5.87
CA PRO A 302 -8.50 -13.44 -5.42
C PRO A 302 -8.47 -11.95 -5.71
N LEU A 303 -7.75 -11.20 -4.88
CA LEU A 303 -7.41 -9.80 -5.11
C LEU A 303 -5.94 -9.67 -5.54
N CYS A 304 -5.62 -8.57 -6.22
CA CYS A 304 -4.26 -8.21 -6.59
C CYS A 304 -3.39 -7.99 -5.35
N SER A 305 -2.15 -8.47 -5.42
CA SER A 305 -1.15 -8.42 -4.35
C SER A 305 0.04 -7.53 -4.72
N ALA A 306 0.07 -6.91 -5.91
CA ALA A 306 1.24 -6.19 -6.42
C ALA A 306 1.77 -5.11 -5.47
N GLN A 307 0.88 -4.43 -4.73
CA GLN A 307 1.24 -3.39 -3.79
C GLN A 307 2.15 -3.87 -2.64
N TRP A 308 2.14 -5.18 -2.30
CA TRP A 308 3.05 -5.73 -1.26
C TRP A 308 4.53 -5.64 -1.65
N GLU A 309 4.85 -5.62 -2.93
CA GLU A 309 6.24 -5.67 -3.42
C GLU A 309 7.07 -4.49 -2.88
N ARG A 310 6.45 -3.31 -2.78
CA ARG A 310 7.12 -2.06 -2.44
C ARG A 310 6.98 -1.66 -0.96
N MET A 311 6.48 -2.54 -0.09
CA MET A 311 6.26 -2.22 1.34
C MET A 311 7.56 -1.94 2.10
N PHE A 312 8.59 -2.76 1.88
CA PHE A 312 9.88 -2.65 2.56
C PHE A 312 10.98 -2.24 1.59
N ASN A 313 12.06 -1.67 2.14
CA ASN A 313 13.25 -1.25 1.39
C ASN A 313 12.94 -0.20 0.31
N THR A 314 11.88 0.58 0.52
CA THR A 314 11.38 1.55 -0.45
C THR A 314 11.47 2.93 0.15
N SER A 315 11.90 3.88 -0.67
CA SER A 315 11.85 5.30 -0.36
C SER A 315 11.47 6.08 -1.61
N ARG A 316 10.70 7.14 -1.43
CA ARG A 316 10.47 8.17 -2.44
C ARG A 316 11.68 9.09 -2.48
N ILE A 317 12.16 9.39 -3.68
CA ILE A 317 13.33 10.24 -3.91
C ILE A 317 12.82 11.54 -4.54
N PRO A 318 13.12 12.71 -3.95
CA PRO A 318 12.67 13.99 -4.49
C PRO A 318 13.35 14.27 -5.84
N GLY A 319 12.57 14.79 -6.79
CA GLY A 319 13.07 15.40 -8.02
C GLY A 319 12.53 16.82 -8.18
N GLU A 320 13.07 17.61 -9.10
CA GLU A 320 12.54 18.98 -9.32
C GLU A 320 11.14 18.91 -9.95
N GLU A 321 10.99 18.20 -11.07
CA GLU A 321 9.69 18.08 -11.76
C GLU A 321 8.88 16.87 -11.28
N THR A 322 9.55 15.76 -10.98
CA THR A 322 8.89 14.48 -10.66
C THR A 322 9.75 13.69 -9.68
N ASP A 323 9.13 13.20 -8.62
CA ASP A 323 9.78 12.30 -7.67
C ASP A 323 9.84 10.87 -8.24
N THR A 324 10.67 10.01 -7.66
CA THR A 324 10.77 8.61 -8.08
C THR A 324 10.68 7.66 -6.90
N ILE A 325 10.13 6.47 -7.11
CA ILE A 325 10.10 5.43 -6.09
C ILE A 325 11.31 4.52 -6.27
N GLN A 326 12.23 4.57 -5.30
CA GLN A 326 13.38 3.68 -5.25
C GLN A 326 13.05 2.48 -4.37
N HIS A 327 12.98 1.30 -4.98
CA HIS A 327 12.81 0.03 -4.26
C HIS A 327 14.08 -0.82 -4.34
N MET A 328 14.62 -1.20 -3.18
CA MET A 328 15.80 -2.03 -3.07
C MET A 328 15.43 -3.51 -2.88
N ARG A 329 16.05 -4.40 -3.66
CA ARG A 329 15.75 -5.84 -3.60
C ARG A 329 16.03 -6.48 -2.24
N ASP A 330 17.08 -6.01 -1.57
CA ASP A 330 17.52 -6.53 -0.27
C ASP A 330 18.04 -5.40 0.62
N SER A 331 17.55 -5.35 1.86
CA SER A 331 18.07 -4.50 2.94
C SER A 331 18.29 -5.32 4.21
N LYS A 332 19.37 -5.05 4.94
CA LYS A 332 19.79 -5.81 6.13
C LYS A 332 19.80 -4.97 7.41
N HIS A 333 19.35 -3.71 7.33
CA HIS A 333 19.34 -2.79 8.44
C HIS A 333 18.05 -1.96 8.47
N ILE A 334 17.76 -1.37 9.61
CA ILE A 334 16.82 -0.26 9.77
C ILE A 334 17.62 0.99 10.16
N VAL A 335 16.99 2.15 10.04
CA VAL A 335 17.51 3.38 10.68
C VAL A 335 16.54 3.79 11.78
N VAL A 336 17.10 4.11 12.93
CA VAL A 336 16.40 4.55 14.12
C VAL A 336 16.75 6.01 14.38
N TYR A 337 15.73 6.84 14.56
CA TYR A 337 15.82 8.23 15.00
C TYR A 337 15.49 8.34 16.49
N HIS A 338 16.30 9.09 17.22
CA HIS A 338 16.01 9.47 18.61
C HIS A 338 16.75 10.77 18.97
N ARG A 339 16.06 11.77 19.53
CA ARG A 339 16.65 13.05 19.99
C ARG A 339 17.52 13.72 18.92
N GLY A 340 17.01 13.86 17.69
CA GLY A 340 17.76 14.52 16.62
C GLY A 340 18.92 13.71 16.02
N ARG A 341 19.02 12.41 16.33
CA ARG A 341 20.18 11.57 15.97
C ARG A 341 19.72 10.32 15.24
N TYR A 342 20.53 9.88 14.29
CA TYR A 342 20.24 8.74 13.43
C TYR A 342 21.23 7.59 13.67
N PHE A 343 20.69 6.38 13.79
CA PHE A 343 21.46 5.17 14.07
C PHE A 343 21.09 4.07 13.08
N LYS A 344 22.09 3.47 12.46
CA LYS A 344 21.93 2.26 11.67
C LYS A 344 21.96 1.04 12.59
N VAL A 345 20.89 0.25 12.56
CA VAL A 345 20.76 -0.99 13.34
C VAL A 345 20.70 -2.18 12.38
N TRP A 346 21.64 -3.11 12.51
CA TRP A 346 21.63 -4.36 11.74
C TRP A 346 20.54 -5.30 12.25
N LEU A 347 19.86 -5.98 11.32
CA LEU A 347 18.73 -6.86 11.64
C LEU A 347 19.16 -8.32 11.88
N TYR A 348 20.39 -8.66 11.52
CA TYR A 348 20.89 -10.03 11.55
C TYR A 348 22.23 -10.10 12.27
N HIS A 349 22.42 -11.17 13.03
CA HIS A 349 23.68 -11.56 13.67
C HIS A 349 23.80 -13.08 13.58
N ASP A 350 24.98 -13.61 13.27
CA ASP A 350 25.23 -15.05 13.07
C ASP A 350 24.27 -15.73 12.07
N GLY A 351 23.93 -15.03 10.98
CA GLY A 351 23.05 -15.55 9.93
C GLY A 351 21.57 -15.71 10.33
N ARG A 352 21.18 -15.29 11.54
CA ARG A 352 19.80 -15.28 12.02
C ARG A 352 19.30 -13.85 12.27
N LEU A 353 17.98 -13.70 12.30
CA LEU A 353 17.35 -12.47 12.73
C LEU A 353 17.65 -12.25 14.22
N LEU A 354 17.84 -10.99 14.62
CA LEU A 354 17.92 -10.62 16.04
C LEU A 354 16.63 -11.03 16.75
N LYS A 355 16.77 -11.63 17.94
CA LYS A 355 15.64 -11.98 18.82
C LYS A 355 15.03 -10.70 19.42
N PRO A 356 13.80 -10.76 19.95
CA PRO A 356 13.17 -9.57 20.52
C PRO A 356 13.99 -8.90 21.63
N ARG A 357 14.49 -9.65 22.62
CA ARG A 357 15.35 -9.12 23.69
C ARG A 357 16.66 -8.50 23.20
N GLU A 358 17.22 -9.05 22.12
CA GLU A 358 18.42 -8.50 21.48
C GLU A 358 18.12 -7.21 20.71
N MET A 359 16.95 -7.12 20.06
CA MET A 359 16.48 -5.91 19.39
C MET A 359 16.18 -4.81 20.41
N GLU A 360 15.49 -5.15 21.49
CA GLU A 360 15.29 -4.27 22.64
C GLU A 360 16.62 -3.74 23.18
N GLN A 361 17.63 -4.60 23.36
CA GLN A 361 18.96 -4.17 23.77
C GLN A 361 19.57 -3.13 22.82
N GLN A 362 19.34 -3.23 21.50
CA GLN A 362 19.79 -2.21 20.54
C GLN A 362 19.04 -0.89 20.71
N MET A 363 17.73 -0.93 20.98
CA MET A 363 16.92 0.26 21.22
C MET A 363 17.32 0.94 22.52
N GLN A 364 17.54 0.17 23.58
CA GLN A 364 18.00 0.70 24.87
C GLN A 364 19.36 1.38 24.74
N ARG A 365 20.31 0.78 24.01
CA ARG A 365 21.61 1.41 23.69
C ARG A 365 21.48 2.76 22.97
N ILE A 366 20.41 2.97 22.20
CA ILE A 366 20.13 4.25 21.52
C ILE A 366 19.51 5.26 22.48
N LEU A 367 18.56 4.83 23.32
CA LEU A 367 17.93 5.65 24.35
C LEU A 367 18.97 6.15 25.38
N ASP A 368 19.87 5.26 25.80
CA ASP A 368 20.93 5.56 26.78
C ASP A 368 22.09 6.38 26.18
N ASN A 369 22.11 6.59 24.86
CA ASN A 369 23.18 7.32 24.21
C ASN A 369 23.09 8.81 24.54
N THR A 370 24.19 9.39 25.04
CA THR A 370 24.28 10.80 25.48
C THR A 370 25.01 11.71 24.48
N SER A 371 25.35 11.23 23.27
CA SER A 371 26.00 12.09 22.26
C SER A 371 25.06 13.20 21.79
N GLU A 372 25.59 14.38 21.52
CA GLU A 372 24.81 15.48 20.94
C GLU A 372 24.60 15.29 19.42
N PRO A 373 23.51 15.81 18.84
CA PRO A 373 23.34 15.87 17.39
C PRO A 373 24.39 16.79 16.76
N GLN A 374 24.81 16.45 15.54
CA GLN A 374 25.70 17.31 14.75
C GLN A 374 24.95 18.59 14.31
N PRO A 375 25.67 19.68 13.98
CA PRO A 375 25.03 20.89 13.48
C PRO A 375 24.07 20.60 12.32
N GLY A 376 22.84 21.11 12.39
CA GLY A 376 21.77 20.86 11.42
C GLY A 376 21.09 19.48 11.49
N GLU A 377 21.67 18.50 12.17
CA GLU A 377 21.17 17.12 12.14
C GLU A 377 19.82 16.96 12.84
N ALA A 378 19.64 17.66 13.96
CA ALA A 378 18.46 17.46 14.81
C ALA A 378 17.13 17.67 14.05
N ARG A 379 17.16 18.57 13.07
CA ARG A 379 16.02 18.98 12.23
C ARG A 379 16.13 18.47 10.80
N LEU A 380 17.12 17.65 10.47
CA LEU A 380 17.44 17.24 9.10
C LEU A 380 16.23 16.65 8.34
N ALA A 381 15.39 15.87 9.01
CA ALA A 381 14.23 15.25 8.37
C ALA A 381 13.15 16.25 7.94
N ALA A 382 13.21 17.52 8.40
CA ALA A 382 12.31 18.59 7.95
C ALA A 382 12.37 18.80 6.43
N LEU A 383 13.50 18.50 5.80
CA LEU A 383 13.63 18.51 4.34
C LEU A 383 12.62 17.55 3.67
N THR A 384 12.30 16.43 4.31
CA THR A 384 11.31 15.47 3.78
C THR A 384 9.87 15.90 4.06
N ALA A 385 9.67 16.80 5.02
CA ALA A 385 8.36 17.30 5.46
C ALA A 385 7.89 18.50 4.63
N GLY A 386 8.80 19.37 4.19
CA GLY A 386 8.51 20.56 3.39
C GLY A 386 8.29 20.29 1.91
N ASP A 387 8.40 21.35 1.11
CA ASP A 387 8.20 21.30 -0.34
C ASP A 387 9.21 20.41 -1.07
N ARG A 388 8.77 19.78 -2.16
CA ARG A 388 9.56 18.75 -2.86
C ARG A 388 10.76 19.31 -3.62
N VAL A 389 10.62 20.50 -4.20
CA VAL A 389 11.67 21.12 -5.04
C VAL A 389 12.86 21.60 -4.20
N PRO A 390 12.68 22.35 -3.10
CA PRO A 390 13.79 22.68 -2.19
C PRO A 390 14.52 21.42 -1.70
N TRP A 391 13.78 20.37 -1.35
CA TRP A 391 14.38 19.10 -0.93
C TRP A 391 15.20 18.47 -2.06
N ALA A 392 14.68 18.39 -3.29
CA ALA A 392 15.40 17.84 -4.43
C ALA A 392 16.75 18.54 -4.67
N ARG A 393 16.74 19.88 -4.67
CA ARG A 393 17.95 20.69 -4.86
C ARG A 393 18.95 20.53 -3.72
N CYS A 394 18.46 20.57 -2.48
CA CYS A 394 19.28 20.36 -1.28
C CYS A 394 19.93 18.97 -1.28
N ARG A 395 19.17 17.94 -1.62
CA ARG A 395 19.67 16.55 -1.77
C ARG A 395 20.80 16.48 -2.79
N GLN A 396 20.63 17.08 -3.96
CA GLN A 396 21.64 17.10 -5.02
C GLN A 396 22.92 17.82 -4.59
N ALA A 397 22.79 18.99 -3.97
CA ALA A 397 23.92 19.84 -3.58
C ALA A 397 24.74 19.23 -2.43
N TYR A 398 24.08 18.76 -1.37
CA TYR A 398 24.75 18.44 -0.10
C TYR A 398 24.82 16.95 0.23
N PHE A 399 24.00 16.11 -0.41
CA PHE A 399 23.89 14.67 -0.10
C PHE A 399 24.36 13.75 -1.23
N GLY A 400 24.94 14.30 -2.30
CA GLY A 400 25.46 13.53 -3.44
C GLY A 400 26.82 12.85 -3.21
N ARG A 401 27.59 13.26 -2.19
CA ARG A 401 28.96 12.76 -1.92
C ARG A 401 29.30 12.68 -0.42
N GLY A 402 30.45 12.07 -0.11
CA GLY A 402 31.05 12.08 1.23
C GLY A 402 30.22 11.36 2.32
N LYS A 403 30.32 11.88 3.55
CA LYS A 403 29.62 11.34 4.74
C LYS A 403 28.11 11.43 4.60
N ASN A 404 27.59 12.57 4.12
CA ASN A 404 26.16 12.79 3.90
C ASN A 404 25.55 11.75 2.96
N LYS A 405 26.20 11.48 1.82
CA LYS A 405 25.71 10.46 0.89
C LYS A 405 25.65 9.08 1.53
N GLN A 406 26.66 8.71 2.31
CA GLN A 406 26.67 7.41 2.98
C GLN A 406 25.54 7.28 4.01
N SER A 407 25.31 8.34 4.78
CA SER A 407 24.26 8.36 5.80
C SER A 407 22.88 8.41 5.17
N LEU A 408 22.67 9.22 4.14
CA LEU A 408 21.42 9.26 3.37
C LEU A 408 21.15 7.92 2.67
N ASP A 409 22.15 7.30 2.04
CA ASP A 409 22.04 5.95 1.47
C ASP A 409 21.62 4.93 2.55
N ALA A 410 22.08 5.08 3.80
CA ALA A 410 21.65 4.20 4.89
C ALA A 410 20.16 4.39 5.20
N VAL A 411 19.65 5.62 5.22
CA VAL A 411 18.23 5.93 5.42
C VAL A 411 17.37 5.41 4.26
N GLU A 412 17.73 5.80 3.03
CA GLU A 412 16.99 5.45 1.81
C GLU A 412 16.96 3.93 1.57
N LYS A 413 18.05 3.21 1.88
CA LYS A 413 18.13 1.74 1.72
C LYS A 413 17.66 0.95 2.94
N ALA A 414 17.30 1.60 4.05
CA ALA A 414 16.78 0.91 5.24
C ALA A 414 15.53 0.07 4.91
N ALA A 415 15.29 -1.01 5.64
CA ALA A 415 14.09 -1.82 5.45
C ALA A 415 12.81 -1.02 5.72
N PHE A 416 12.85 -0.20 6.77
CA PHE A 416 11.88 0.82 7.16
C PHE A 416 12.57 1.78 8.14
N PHE A 417 11.93 2.90 8.45
CA PHE A 417 12.44 3.89 9.40
C PHE A 417 11.77 3.70 10.77
N VAL A 418 12.48 3.95 11.86
CA VAL A 418 11.96 3.84 13.23
C VAL A 418 12.19 5.16 13.95
N THR A 419 11.19 5.66 14.66
CA THR A 419 11.34 6.80 15.57
C THR A 419 11.05 6.36 17.00
N LEU A 420 12.03 6.54 17.89
CA LEU A 420 11.85 6.47 19.33
C LEU A 420 11.51 7.88 19.82
N ASP A 421 10.21 8.14 19.92
CA ASP A 421 9.63 9.44 20.26
C ASP A 421 9.76 9.72 21.76
N GLU A 422 9.94 10.98 22.13
CA GLU A 422 10.11 11.39 23.53
C GLU A 422 8.78 11.70 24.22
N THR A 423 7.73 11.90 23.43
CA THR A 423 6.40 12.20 23.93
C THR A 423 5.67 10.91 24.35
N GLU A 424 4.70 11.08 25.23
CA GLU A 424 3.75 10.05 25.59
C GLU A 424 2.45 10.36 24.87
N GLN A 425 1.94 9.39 24.10
CA GLN A 425 0.71 9.51 23.33
C GLN A 425 -0.16 8.29 23.55
N GLY A 426 -1.42 8.35 23.15
CA GLY A 426 -2.38 7.25 23.26
C GLY A 426 -3.73 7.72 23.80
N TYR A 427 -4.74 6.87 23.64
CA TYR A 427 -6.07 7.11 24.19
C TYR A 427 -6.04 7.17 25.71
N ARG A 428 -6.59 8.24 26.29
CA ARG A 428 -6.78 8.43 27.73
C ARG A 428 -8.26 8.57 28.04
N THR A 429 -8.75 7.78 28.99
CA THR A 429 -10.18 7.78 29.37
C THR A 429 -10.61 9.07 30.05
N GLU A 430 -9.68 9.78 30.69
CA GLU A 430 -9.94 11.03 31.42
C GLU A 430 -10.07 12.23 30.47
N ASP A 431 -9.57 12.09 29.25
CA ASP A 431 -9.49 13.14 28.23
C ASP A 431 -9.53 12.50 26.82
N PRO A 432 -10.66 11.89 26.45
CA PRO A 432 -10.75 11.02 25.28
C PRO A 432 -10.51 11.75 23.96
N ASP A 433 -11.08 12.95 23.80
CA ASP A 433 -11.03 13.68 22.54
C ASP A 433 -9.64 14.30 22.32
N THR A 434 -9.14 15.10 23.26
CA THR A 434 -7.83 15.74 23.14
C THR A 434 -6.69 14.73 23.05
N SER A 435 -6.77 13.61 23.79
CA SER A 435 -5.74 12.56 23.73
C SER A 435 -5.70 11.86 22.37
N MET A 436 -6.86 11.60 21.76
CA MET A 436 -6.94 11.04 20.40
C MET A 436 -6.44 12.01 19.35
N ASP A 437 -6.79 13.30 19.48
CA ASP A 437 -6.40 14.35 18.54
C ASP A 437 -4.88 14.57 18.57
N SER A 438 -4.32 14.67 19.77
CA SER A 438 -2.87 14.75 19.98
C SER A 438 -2.15 13.52 19.40
N TYR A 439 -2.70 12.32 19.65
CA TYR A 439 -2.10 11.08 19.15
C TYR A 439 -2.16 10.98 17.61
N ALA A 440 -3.29 11.37 17.01
CA ALA A 440 -3.50 11.43 15.57
C ALA A 440 -2.50 12.40 14.91
N LYS A 441 -2.42 13.63 15.42
CA LYS A 441 -1.50 14.67 14.95
C LYS A 441 -0.04 14.21 15.05
N SER A 442 0.35 13.63 16.18
CA SER A 442 1.71 13.12 16.41
C SER A 442 2.10 11.99 15.44
N LEU A 443 1.14 11.18 14.99
CA LEU A 443 1.38 10.13 13.99
C LEU A 443 1.34 10.64 12.54
N LEU A 444 0.52 11.65 12.24
CA LEU A 444 0.48 12.24 10.89
C LEU A 444 1.73 13.08 10.61
N HIS A 445 2.04 14.06 11.46
CA HIS A 445 3.09 15.04 11.20
C HIS A 445 4.19 15.09 12.26
N GLY A 446 3.98 14.53 13.46
CA GLY A 446 4.98 14.56 14.53
C GLY A 446 5.43 15.99 14.84
N GLN A 447 6.74 16.17 15.01
CA GLN A 447 7.38 17.49 15.17
C GLN A 447 7.86 18.09 13.84
N CYS A 448 7.37 17.58 12.70
CA CYS A 448 7.80 17.96 11.35
C CYS A 448 9.25 17.61 10.98
N TYR A 449 10.08 17.11 11.91
CA TYR A 449 11.48 16.74 11.66
C TYR A 449 11.92 15.40 12.26
N ASP A 450 11.01 14.71 12.95
CA ASP A 450 11.27 13.47 13.68
C ASP A 450 10.71 12.22 12.97
N ARG A 451 10.27 12.38 11.73
CA ARG A 451 9.85 11.30 10.81
C ARG A 451 10.60 11.44 9.49
N TRP A 452 10.79 10.33 8.79
CA TRP A 452 11.30 10.36 7.42
C TRP A 452 10.14 10.14 6.45
N PHE A 453 9.49 11.23 6.03
CA PHE A 453 8.21 11.19 5.29
C PHE A 453 8.33 10.56 3.90
N ASP A 454 9.54 10.51 3.35
CA ASP A 454 9.86 9.84 2.09
C ASP A 454 9.94 8.31 2.22
N LYS A 455 10.03 7.76 3.43
CA LYS A 455 10.14 6.31 3.62
C LYS A 455 8.78 5.67 3.34
N SER A 456 8.76 4.47 2.75
CA SER A 456 7.50 3.73 2.55
C SER A 456 6.64 3.69 3.81
N PHE A 457 7.28 3.51 4.96
CA PHE A 457 6.69 3.82 6.25
C PHE A 457 7.75 4.10 7.34
N THR A 458 7.34 4.91 8.32
CA THR A 458 8.02 5.15 9.59
C THR A 458 7.24 4.48 10.71
N PHE A 459 7.90 3.62 11.48
CA PHE A 459 7.36 3.00 12.70
C PHE A 459 7.69 3.86 13.91
N VAL A 460 6.67 4.36 14.60
CA VAL A 460 6.81 5.27 15.73
C VAL A 460 6.59 4.51 17.04
N VAL A 461 7.46 4.71 18.02
CA VAL A 461 7.34 4.14 19.37
C VAL A 461 7.44 5.28 20.38
N PHE A 462 6.35 5.55 21.07
CA PHE A 462 6.25 6.58 22.11
C PHE A 462 6.89 6.12 23.41
N LYS A 463 7.26 7.10 24.26
CA LYS A 463 7.97 6.86 25.52
C LYS A 463 7.21 5.92 26.47
N ASN A 464 5.88 5.99 26.47
CA ASN A 464 5.01 5.12 27.26
C ASN A 464 4.72 3.73 26.63
N GLY A 465 5.38 3.39 25.52
CA GLY A 465 5.19 2.11 24.84
C GLY A 465 3.99 2.06 23.87
N LYS A 466 3.27 3.16 23.63
CA LYS A 466 2.33 3.19 22.49
C LYS A 466 3.09 3.22 21.17
N ILE A 467 2.51 2.66 20.12
CA ILE A 467 3.14 2.57 18.80
C ILE A 467 2.25 3.13 17.70
N GLY A 468 2.81 3.38 16.53
CA GLY A 468 2.01 3.71 15.34
C GLY A 468 2.84 3.72 14.08
N ILE A 469 2.20 4.07 12.98
CA ILE A 469 2.83 4.15 11.66
C ILE A 469 2.49 5.47 11.00
N ASN A 470 3.47 6.06 10.32
CA ASN A 470 3.28 7.03 9.24
C ASN A 470 3.68 6.34 7.91
N ALA A 471 2.90 6.47 6.86
CA ALA A 471 3.13 5.79 5.58
C ALA A 471 3.04 6.76 4.39
N GLU A 472 4.04 6.68 3.51
CA GLU A 472 4.03 7.38 2.22
C GLU A 472 3.04 6.70 1.27
N HIS A 473 2.19 7.46 0.59
CA HIS A 473 1.00 6.91 -0.08
C HIS A 473 1.21 6.47 -1.54
N SER A 474 2.26 6.96 -2.21
CA SER A 474 2.45 6.71 -3.63
C SER A 474 2.62 5.23 -3.97
N TRP A 475 3.26 4.43 -3.10
CA TRP A 475 3.54 3.01 -3.39
C TRP A 475 2.37 2.05 -3.11
N ALA A 476 1.46 2.39 -2.19
CA ALA A 476 0.30 1.56 -1.83
C ALA A 476 -0.83 2.31 -1.12
N ASP A 477 -2.00 1.68 -1.13
CA ASP A 477 -3.20 2.10 -0.42
C ASP A 477 -3.22 1.54 1.02
N ALA A 478 -3.95 2.23 1.92
CA ALA A 478 -4.00 1.92 3.35
C ALA A 478 -4.32 0.44 3.70
N PRO A 479 -5.20 -0.31 2.99
CA PRO A 479 -5.47 -1.71 3.33
C PRO A 479 -4.24 -2.63 3.29
N ILE A 480 -3.20 -2.27 2.54
CA ILE A 480 -1.96 -3.03 2.44
C ILE A 480 -1.15 -2.89 3.73
N MET A 481 -1.07 -1.66 4.25
CA MET A 481 -0.44 -1.35 5.53
C MET A 481 -1.25 -1.84 6.72
N ALA A 482 -2.59 -1.77 6.65
CA ALA A 482 -3.47 -2.31 7.68
C ALA A 482 -3.23 -3.82 7.91
N HIS A 483 -3.02 -4.60 6.85
CA HIS A 483 -2.71 -6.03 6.98
C HIS A 483 -1.36 -6.31 7.67
N LEU A 484 -0.32 -5.49 7.40
CA LEU A 484 0.92 -5.53 8.18
C LEU A 484 0.63 -5.18 9.64
N TRP A 485 -0.13 -4.13 9.88
CA TRP A 485 -0.37 -3.58 11.21
C TRP A 485 -1.16 -4.54 12.11
N GLU A 486 -2.22 -5.14 11.60
CA GLU A 486 -2.98 -6.21 12.30
C GLU A 486 -2.09 -7.40 12.65
N TYR A 487 -1.21 -7.82 11.73
CA TYR A 487 -0.24 -8.88 12.00
C TYR A 487 0.73 -8.48 13.12
N VAL A 488 1.25 -7.26 13.09
CA VAL A 488 2.21 -6.78 14.10
C VAL A 488 1.57 -6.73 15.48
N MET A 489 0.41 -6.07 15.62
CA MET A 489 -0.29 -5.96 16.91
C MET A 489 -0.64 -7.34 17.48
N SER A 490 -1.15 -8.25 16.63
CA SER A 490 -1.50 -9.60 17.08
C SER A 490 -0.27 -10.46 17.44
N THR A 491 0.79 -10.45 16.64
CA THR A 491 2.02 -11.22 16.92
C THR A 491 2.74 -10.69 18.16
N ASP A 492 2.86 -9.37 18.28
CA ASP A 492 3.47 -8.74 19.46
C ASP A 492 2.77 -9.14 20.76
N SER A 493 1.45 -8.95 20.83
CA SER A 493 0.71 -9.11 22.08
C SER A 493 0.36 -10.57 22.39
N LEU A 494 0.04 -11.38 21.37
CA LEU A 494 -0.49 -12.73 21.55
C LEU A 494 0.55 -13.85 21.34
N GLN A 495 1.65 -13.59 20.61
CA GLN A 495 2.64 -14.65 20.28
C GLN A 495 3.98 -14.41 20.96
N LEU A 496 4.53 -13.20 20.87
CA LEU A 496 5.81 -12.85 21.49
C LEU A 496 5.61 -12.61 22.99
N GLY A 497 4.72 -11.67 23.33
CA GLY A 497 4.45 -11.26 24.70
C GLY A 497 5.68 -10.70 25.42
N TYR A 498 5.50 -10.42 26.71
CA TYR A 498 6.51 -9.79 27.56
C TYR A 498 6.74 -10.64 28.82
N ALA A 499 7.89 -10.47 29.47
CA ALA A 499 8.16 -11.04 30.79
C ALA A 499 7.44 -10.21 31.88
N GLU A 500 7.44 -10.72 33.12
CA GLU A 500 6.73 -10.07 34.25
C GLU A 500 7.28 -8.66 34.56
N ASP A 501 8.55 -8.42 34.27
CA ASP A 501 9.22 -7.13 34.40
C ASP A 501 8.91 -6.17 33.21
N GLY A 502 8.08 -6.58 32.26
CA GLY A 502 7.69 -5.79 31.09
C GLY A 502 8.69 -5.83 29.92
N HIS A 503 9.82 -6.53 30.06
CA HIS A 503 10.83 -6.65 29.02
C HIS A 503 10.47 -7.73 27.97
N CYS A 504 11.14 -7.72 26.81
CA CYS A 504 10.99 -8.79 25.84
C CYS A 504 11.46 -10.13 26.43
N LYS A 505 10.75 -11.21 26.12
CA LYS A 505 11.18 -12.56 26.53
C LYS A 505 12.51 -12.97 25.87
N GLY A 506 13.33 -13.69 26.62
CA GLY A 506 14.64 -14.21 26.21
C GLY A 506 15.80 -13.41 26.83
N ASP A 507 17.02 -13.69 26.37
CA ASP A 507 18.25 -13.13 26.95
C ASP A 507 18.90 -12.07 26.06
N THR A 508 19.62 -11.14 26.67
CA THR A 508 20.51 -10.21 25.96
C THR A 508 21.74 -10.92 25.41
N ASN A 509 22.40 -10.34 24.41
CA ASN A 509 23.62 -10.90 23.86
C ASN A 509 24.70 -9.81 23.72
N PRO A 510 25.78 -9.87 24.54
CA PRO A 510 26.81 -8.83 24.54
C PRO A 510 27.62 -8.78 23.24
N ASN A 511 27.66 -9.87 22.47
CA ASN A 511 28.45 -10.00 21.24
C ASN A 511 27.81 -9.30 20.03
N ILE A 512 26.58 -8.79 20.17
CA ILE A 512 25.93 -8.06 19.08
C ILE A 512 26.57 -6.68 18.92
N PRO A 513 27.01 -6.33 17.70
CA PRO A 513 27.56 -5.01 17.41
C PRO A 513 26.63 -3.88 17.82
N TYR A 514 27.19 -2.79 18.32
CA TYR A 514 26.42 -1.61 18.69
C TYR A 514 25.78 -0.93 17.47
N PRO A 515 24.65 -0.21 17.67
CA PRO A 515 24.08 0.64 16.63
C PRO A 515 25.12 1.63 16.10
N THR A 516 25.24 1.74 14.78
CA THR A 516 26.22 2.64 14.17
C THR A 516 25.63 4.04 14.03
N ARG A 517 26.21 5.02 14.72
CA ARG A 517 25.82 6.42 14.60
C ARG A 517 26.09 6.95 13.18
N LEU A 518 25.05 7.41 12.49
CA LEU A 518 25.21 8.06 11.19
C LEU A 518 25.92 9.40 11.35
N GLN A 519 26.74 9.76 10.36
CA GLN A 519 27.60 10.94 10.40
C GLN A 519 27.22 11.88 9.27
N TRP A 520 27.08 13.15 9.61
CA TRP A 520 26.66 14.22 8.72
C TRP A 520 27.67 15.37 8.77
N ASP A 521 27.73 16.08 7.66
CA ASP A 521 28.54 17.27 7.43
C ASP A 521 27.62 18.28 6.74
N ILE A 522 26.83 19.00 7.54
CA ILE A 522 25.74 19.85 7.06
C ILE A 522 26.21 21.31 7.10
N PRO A 523 26.60 21.90 5.96
CA PRO A 523 27.08 23.28 5.92
C PRO A 523 25.97 24.28 6.25
N GLY A 524 26.34 25.50 6.63
CA GLY A 524 25.40 26.54 7.04
C GLY A 524 24.29 26.79 6.03
N GLU A 525 24.61 26.83 4.72
CA GLU A 525 23.60 27.03 3.67
C GLU A 525 22.58 25.89 3.61
N CYS A 526 22.98 24.66 3.92
CA CYS A 526 22.07 23.52 4.02
C CYS A 526 21.17 23.63 5.26
N GLN A 527 21.71 24.13 6.37
CA GLN A 527 20.93 24.37 7.60
C GLN A 527 19.84 25.42 7.39
N GLU A 528 20.10 26.48 6.62
CA GLU A 528 19.08 27.48 6.26
C GLU A 528 17.91 26.85 5.47
N VAL A 529 18.20 25.93 4.55
CA VAL A 529 17.17 25.20 3.81
C VAL A 529 16.37 24.27 4.75
N ILE A 530 17.04 23.59 5.69
CA ILE A 530 16.39 22.76 6.71
C ILE A 530 15.40 23.61 7.53
N GLU A 531 15.82 24.77 8.02
CA GLU A 531 14.96 25.67 8.81
C GLU A 531 13.79 26.22 7.97
N THR A 532 14.04 26.57 6.71
CA THR A 532 12.97 27.01 5.79
C THR A 532 11.93 25.91 5.57
N SER A 533 12.37 24.67 5.29
CA SER A 533 11.47 23.53 5.15
C SER A 533 10.71 23.23 6.43
N LEU A 534 11.35 23.38 7.60
CA LEU A 534 10.71 23.22 8.90
C LEU A 534 9.62 24.27 9.12
N ASN A 535 9.89 25.53 8.79
CA ASN A 535 8.90 26.60 8.89
C ASN A 535 7.67 26.32 8.00
N THR A 536 7.87 25.92 6.75
CA THR A 536 6.77 25.52 5.85
C THR A 536 5.98 24.34 6.43
N ALA A 537 6.66 23.33 6.94
CA ALA A 537 6.02 22.16 7.52
C ALA A 537 5.24 22.49 8.79
N ASN A 538 5.78 23.35 9.66
CA ASN A 538 5.10 23.81 10.88
C ASN A 538 3.85 24.64 10.57
N LEU A 539 3.92 25.55 9.60
CA LEU A 539 2.75 26.31 9.15
C LEU A 539 1.64 25.36 8.66
N LEU A 540 2.00 24.34 7.88
CA LEU A 540 1.05 23.34 7.41
C LEU A 540 0.49 22.49 8.55
N ALA A 541 1.33 22.01 9.47
CA ALA A 541 0.91 21.18 10.60
C ALA A 541 0.00 21.93 11.56
N ASN A 542 0.32 23.19 11.87
CA ASN A 542 -0.48 24.05 12.74
C ASN A 542 -1.81 24.46 12.10
N ASP A 543 -1.90 24.43 10.76
CA ASP A 543 -3.14 24.67 10.03
C ASP A 543 -4.08 23.47 10.03
N VAL A 544 -3.64 22.26 10.43
CA VAL A 544 -4.52 21.09 10.45
C VAL A 544 -5.35 21.04 11.73
N ASP A 545 -6.66 21.15 11.56
CA ASP A 545 -7.64 20.85 12.60
C ASP A 545 -7.93 19.35 12.59
N PHE A 546 -7.94 18.70 13.76
CA PHE A 546 -8.13 17.27 13.91
C PHE A 546 -9.15 16.98 14.98
N HIS A 547 -10.04 16.03 14.70
CA HIS A 547 -10.92 15.44 15.68
C HIS A 547 -11.09 13.94 15.45
N SER A 548 -10.70 13.12 16.41
CA SER A 548 -10.74 11.66 16.37
C SER A 548 -11.37 11.13 17.65
N PHE A 549 -12.39 10.29 17.53
CA PHE A 549 -13.12 9.80 18.70
C PHE A 549 -13.70 8.39 18.49
N PRO A 550 -13.79 7.58 19.57
CA PRO A 550 -14.48 6.30 19.54
C PRO A 550 -16.00 6.51 19.72
N PHE A 551 -16.79 6.18 18.70
CA PHE A 551 -18.25 6.11 18.79
C PHE A 551 -18.69 4.76 19.38
N VAL A 552 -19.08 4.76 20.64
CA VAL A 552 -19.39 3.57 21.45
C VAL A 552 -20.88 3.20 21.52
N ALA A 553 -21.78 4.00 20.95
CA ALA A 553 -23.22 3.74 21.06
C ALA A 553 -23.63 2.45 20.33
N PHE A 554 -22.99 2.15 19.20
CA PHE A 554 -23.16 0.91 18.45
C PHE A 554 -22.05 0.74 17.38
N GLY A 555 -21.99 -0.46 16.79
CA GLY A 555 -21.12 -0.74 15.64
C GLY A 555 -21.84 -1.48 14.51
N LYS A 556 -21.09 -2.19 13.66
CA LYS A 556 -21.67 -2.91 12.50
C LYS A 556 -22.67 -3.98 12.90
N GLY A 557 -22.59 -4.51 14.13
CA GLY A 557 -23.47 -5.58 14.58
C GLY A 557 -24.94 -5.17 14.50
N ILE A 558 -25.29 -3.99 15.02
CA ILE A 558 -26.66 -3.45 14.96
C ILE A 558 -27.03 -3.05 13.53
N ILE A 559 -26.15 -2.35 12.81
CA ILE A 559 -26.42 -1.89 11.44
C ILE A 559 -26.74 -3.08 10.52
N LYS A 560 -26.01 -4.19 10.65
CA LYS A 560 -26.26 -5.43 9.89
C LYS A 560 -27.56 -6.12 10.31
N LYS A 561 -27.94 -6.09 11.59
CA LYS A 561 -29.25 -6.60 12.05
C LYS A 561 -30.41 -5.84 11.39
N CYS A 562 -30.22 -4.54 11.12
CA CYS A 562 -31.15 -3.72 10.35
C CYS A 562 -31.11 -3.98 8.83
N ARG A 563 -30.32 -4.96 8.36
CA ARG A 563 -30.14 -5.32 6.95
C ARG A 563 -29.57 -4.20 6.08
N THR A 564 -28.72 -3.37 6.66
CA THR A 564 -28.06 -2.25 5.97
C THR A 564 -26.55 -2.49 5.90
N SER A 565 -25.92 -2.01 4.83
CA SER A 565 -24.46 -1.97 4.74
C SER A 565 -23.90 -0.97 5.75
N PRO A 566 -22.96 -1.35 6.65
CA PRO A 566 -22.33 -0.43 7.58
C PRO A 566 -21.66 0.76 6.89
N ASP A 567 -21.07 0.51 5.73
CA ASP A 567 -20.38 1.51 4.93
C ASP A 567 -21.36 2.55 4.37
N ALA A 568 -22.45 2.10 3.72
CA ALA A 568 -23.50 3.00 3.23
C ALA A 568 -24.19 3.77 4.36
N PHE A 569 -24.39 3.13 5.53
CA PHE A 569 -24.95 3.81 6.70
C PHE A 569 -24.09 5.00 7.12
N VAL A 570 -22.78 4.80 7.25
CA VAL A 570 -21.84 5.86 7.65
C VAL A 570 -21.77 6.95 6.59
N GLN A 571 -21.70 6.60 5.31
CA GLN A 571 -21.67 7.58 4.21
C GLN A 571 -22.91 8.46 4.17
N LEU A 572 -24.11 7.89 4.35
CA LEU A 572 -25.35 8.67 4.41
C LEU A 572 -25.45 9.51 5.69
N ALA A 573 -24.91 9.02 6.81
CA ALA A 573 -24.81 9.81 8.03
C ALA A 573 -23.87 11.02 7.83
N LEU A 574 -22.76 10.86 7.10
CA LEU A 574 -21.86 11.97 6.74
C LEU A 574 -22.55 12.99 5.82
N GLN A 575 -23.32 12.54 4.82
CA GLN A 575 -24.11 13.45 3.99
C GLN A 575 -25.12 14.27 4.81
N LEU A 576 -25.81 13.61 5.75
CA LEU A 576 -26.76 14.28 6.64
C LEU A 576 -26.06 15.27 7.59
N ALA A 577 -24.94 14.87 8.18
CA ALA A 577 -24.16 15.71 9.08
C ALA A 577 -23.66 16.97 8.36
N HIS A 578 -23.03 16.80 7.20
CA HIS A 578 -22.55 17.93 6.39
C HIS A 578 -23.70 18.87 5.97
N TYR A 579 -24.84 18.34 5.52
CA TYR A 579 -25.96 19.20 5.11
C TYR A 579 -26.58 19.97 6.28
N LYS A 580 -26.66 19.36 7.47
CA LYS A 580 -27.14 20.07 8.68
C LYS A 580 -26.21 21.20 9.10
N ASP A 581 -24.91 21.02 8.92
CA ASP A 581 -23.89 22.00 9.28
C ASP A 581 -23.79 23.13 8.25
N MET A 582 -23.68 22.78 6.97
CA MET A 582 -23.37 23.72 5.89
C MET A 582 -24.60 24.23 5.11
N GLY A 583 -25.77 23.60 5.29
CA GLY A 583 -26.99 23.92 4.54
C GLY A 583 -26.93 23.64 3.03
N LYS A 584 -25.84 23.03 2.55
CA LYS A 584 -25.59 22.71 1.13
C LYS A 584 -25.02 21.31 0.96
N PHE A 585 -25.19 20.73 -0.22
CA PHE A 585 -24.54 19.49 -0.62
C PHE A 585 -23.13 19.77 -1.17
N CYS A 586 -22.23 18.79 -1.09
CA CYS A 586 -20.88 18.88 -1.63
C CYS A 586 -20.49 17.60 -2.38
N LEU A 587 -19.51 17.72 -3.27
CA LEU A 587 -18.89 16.55 -3.87
C LEU A 587 -18.17 15.75 -2.77
N THR A 588 -18.47 14.46 -2.67
CA THR A 588 -17.88 13.58 -1.65
C THR A 588 -17.11 12.44 -2.32
N TYR A 589 -15.86 12.25 -1.92
CA TYR A 589 -15.00 11.17 -2.38
C TYR A 589 -14.99 10.01 -1.38
N GLU A 590 -15.27 8.80 -1.85
CA GLU A 590 -14.99 7.56 -1.14
C GLU A 590 -14.09 6.66 -1.99
N ALA A 591 -13.04 6.09 -1.37
CA ALA A 591 -12.14 5.18 -2.05
C ALA A 591 -12.74 3.77 -2.15
N SER A 592 -12.88 3.26 -3.37
CA SER A 592 -13.22 1.86 -3.63
C SER A 592 -12.04 1.13 -4.27
N MET A 593 -11.69 -0.06 -3.76
CA MET A 593 -10.57 -0.81 -4.32
C MET A 593 -10.90 -1.40 -5.70
N THR A 594 -9.96 -1.30 -6.65
CA THR A 594 -10.04 -1.96 -7.96
C THR A 594 -9.16 -3.22 -8.04
N ARG A 595 -8.83 -3.81 -6.88
CA ARG A 595 -7.93 -4.98 -6.75
C ARG A 595 -8.50 -6.27 -7.33
N LEU A 596 -9.72 -6.29 -7.86
CA LEU A 596 -10.19 -7.39 -8.72
C LEU A 596 -9.39 -7.47 -10.03
N PHE A 597 -8.72 -6.38 -10.40
CA PHE A 597 -7.89 -6.27 -11.58
C PHE A 597 -6.40 -6.27 -11.23
N ARG A 598 -5.58 -6.73 -12.16
CA ARG A 598 -4.12 -6.68 -12.03
C ARG A 598 -3.66 -5.23 -11.84
N GLU A 599 -2.80 -5.03 -10.84
CA GLU A 599 -2.25 -3.73 -10.43
C GLU A 599 -3.32 -2.68 -10.09
N GLY A 600 -4.56 -3.10 -9.79
CA GLY A 600 -5.61 -2.20 -9.34
C GLY A 600 -5.28 -1.51 -8.02
N ARG A 601 -5.48 -0.20 -7.99
CA ARG A 601 -5.39 0.68 -6.82
C ARG A 601 -6.82 1.00 -6.36
N THR A 602 -7.28 2.21 -6.66
CA THR A 602 -8.57 2.76 -6.24
C THR A 602 -9.38 3.30 -7.41
N GLU A 603 -10.68 3.39 -7.22
CA GLU A 603 -11.66 4.19 -7.96
C GLU A 603 -12.44 5.04 -6.95
N THR A 604 -13.13 6.07 -7.43
CA THR A 604 -13.98 6.94 -6.62
C THR A 604 -15.43 6.44 -6.60
N VAL A 605 -16.03 6.42 -5.41
CA VAL A 605 -17.49 6.41 -5.23
C VAL A 605 -17.89 7.82 -4.81
N ARG A 606 -18.82 8.43 -5.57
CA ARG A 606 -19.35 9.77 -5.28
C ARG A 606 -20.59 9.65 -4.41
N SER A 607 -20.43 9.74 -3.09
CA SER A 607 -21.51 9.46 -2.12
C SER A 607 -22.69 10.43 -2.19
N CYS A 608 -22.45 11.67 -2.64
CA CYS A 608 -23.50 12.66 -2.85
C CYS A 608 -24.26 12.38 -4.15
N THR A 609 -25.33 11.60 -4.06
CA THR A 609 -26.28 11.33 -5.16
C THR A 609 -27.61 12.02 -4.94
N ALA A 610 -28.45 12.08 -5.98
CA ALA A 610 -29.83 12.55 -5.86
C ALA A 610 -30.59 11.78 -4.76
N GLU A 611 -30.46 10.46 -4.71
CA GLU A 611 -31.12 9.62 -3.69
C GLU A 611 -30.63 9.94 -2.27
N SER A 612 -29.32 10.20 -2.10
CA SER A 612 -28.78 10.65 -0.81
C SER A 612 -29.31 12.03 -0.42
N CYS A 613 -29.46 12.94 -1.39
CA CYS A 613 -29.98 14.28 -1.17
C CYS A 613 -31.45 14.24 -0.75
N ASP A 614 -32.27 13.43 -1.44
CA ASP A 614 -33.68 13.24 -1.11
C ASP A 614 -33.84 12.68 0.32
N PHE A 615 -33.02 11.70 0.70
CA PHE A 615 -32.99 11.17 2.06
C PHE A 615 -32.64 12.26 3.08
N VAL A 616 -31.59 13.04 2.83
CA VAL A 616 -31.12 14.09 3.73
C VAL A 616 -32.17 15.18 3.90
N GLN A 617 -32.75 15.66 2.80
CA GLN A 617 -33.83 16.65 2.82
C GLN A 617 -35.03 16.14 3.61
N ALA A 618 -35.43 14.88 3.41
CA ALA A 618 -36.54 14.31 4.16
C ALA A 618 -36.24 14.13 5.67
N MET A 619 -34.97 13.94 6.04
CA MET A 619 -34.54 13.83 7.43
C MET A 619 -34.58 15.17 8.17
N VAL A 620 -34.39 16.30 7.47
CA VAL A 620 -34.43 17.64 8.07
C VAL A 620 -35.81 18.31 7.97
N ASP A 621 -36.68 17.84 7.07
CA ASP A 621 -38.05 18.33 6.92
C ASP A 621 -38.97 17.78 8.03
N PRO A 622 -39.52 18.62 8.93
CA PRO A 622 -40.40 18.19 10.01
C PRO A 622 -41.77 17.66 9.51
N ALA A 623 -42.17 17.96 8.27
CA ALA A 623 -43.43 17.48 7.70
C ALA A 623 -43.35 16.01 7.22
N GLN A 624 -42.15 15.43 7.11
CA GLN A 624 -41.96 14.05 6.64
C GLN A 624 -42.22 13.02 7.73
N THR A 625 -42.89 11.92 7.35
CA THR A 625 -43.14 10.80 8.25
C THR A 625 -41.90 9.91 8.40
N VAL A 626 -41.87 9.10 9.47
CA VAL A 626 -40.80 8.13 9.73
C VAL A 626 -40.72 7.08 8.61
N GLU A 627 -41.87 6.65 8.08
CA GLU A 627 -41.96 5.67 7.00
C GLU A 627 -41.32 6.20 5.72
N GLN A 628 -41.57 7.47 5.39
CA GLN A 628 -41.01 8.11 4.21
C GLN A 628 -39.48 8.30 4.35
N ARG A 629 -39.01 8.76 5.52
CA ARG A 629 -37.58 8.86 5.83
C ARG A 629 -36.87 7.50 5.70
N LEU A 630 -37.46 6.44 6.26
CA LEU A 630 -36.92 5.09 6.18
C LEU A 630 -36.92 4.55 4.74
N LYS A 631 -37.95 4.85 3.95
CA LYS A 631 -38.02 4.48 2.54
C LYS A 631 -36.88 5.12 1.74
N LEU A 632 -36.69 6.43 1.88
CA LEU A 632 -35.63 7.17 1.19
C LEU A 632 -34.24 6.72 1.64
N PHE A 633 -34.07 6.45 2.94
CA PHE A 633 -32.83 5.87 3.47
C PHE A 633 -32.45 4.55 2.78
N LYS A 634 -33.42 3.64 2.61
CA LYS A 634 -33.16 2.36 1.93
C LYS A 634 -32.76 2.55 0.48
N VAL A 635 -33.45 3.44 -0.25
CA VAL A 635 -33.14 3.76 -1.65
C VAL A 635 -31.73 4.34 -1.77
N ALA A 636 -31.38 5.33 -0.94
CA ALA A 636 -30.06 5.93 -0.91
C ALA A 636 -28.96 4.91 -0.56
N SER A 637 -29.24 4.01 0.41
CA SER A 637 -28.28 2.98 0.82
C SER A 637 -28.04 1.94 -0.28
N GLU A 638 -29.10 1.53 -0.98
CA GLU A 638 -28.99 0.62 -2.13
C GLU A 638 -28.25 1.26 -3.30
N LYS A 639 -28.51 2.55 -3.57
CA LYS A 639 -27.78 3.33 -4.56
C LYS A 639 -26.29 3.39 -4.25
N HIS A 640 -25.93 3.73 -3.02
CA HIS A 640 -24.52 3.77 -2.58
C HIS A 640 -23.82 2.43 -2.81
N GLN A 641 -24.45 1.33 -2.39
CA GLN A 641 -23.91 -0.02 -2.61
C GLN A 641 -23.82 -0.40 -4.09
N HIS A 642 -24.76 0.05 -4.93
CA HIS A 642 -24.69 -0.16 -6.37
C HIS A 642 -23.49 0.56 -6.99
N MET A 643 -23.27 1.83 -6.62
CA MET A 643 -22.12 2.60 -7.08
C MET A 643 -20.79 2.00 -6.61
N TYR A 644 -20.73 1.53 -5.37
CA TYR A 644 -19.54 0.86 -4.85
C TYR A 644 -19.19 -0.39 -5.66
N ARG A 645 -20.19 -1.20 -6.05
CA ARG A 645 -20.00 -2.36 -6.95
C ARG A 645 -19.54 -1.93 -8.33
N LEU A 646 -20.12 -0.88 -8.91
CA LEU A 646 -19.67 -0.32 -10.19
C LEU A 646 -18.19 0.08 -10.12
N ALA A 647 -17.79 0.84 -9.10
CA ALA A 647 -16.41 1.27 -8.89
C ALA A 647 -15.46 0.05 -8.76
N MET A 648 -15.79 -0.92 -7.92
CA MET A 648 -15.01 -2.16 -7.77
C MET A 648 -14.83 -2.94 -9.08
N THR A 649 -15.84 -2.93 -9.96
CA THR A 649 -15.79 -3.58 -11.29
C THR A 649 -15.11 -2.76 -12.39
N GLY A 650 -14.47 -1.63 -12.06
CA GLY A 650 -13.86 -0.76 -13.06
C GLY A 650 -14.89 -0.05 -13.94
N SER A 651 -16.09 0.17 -13.42
CA SER A 651 -17.18 0.93 -14.04
C SER A 651 -17.41 2.29 -13.35
N GLY A 652 -16.44 2.76 -12.56
CA GLY A 652 -16.44 4.13 -12.05
C GLY A 652 -16.13 5.15 -13.14
N ILE A 653 -16.17 6.43 -12.78
CA ILE A 653 -16.04 7.53 -13.74
C ILE A 653 -14.75 8.33 -13.56
N ASP A 654 -14.27 8.51 -12.33
CA ASP A 654 -13.22 9.45 -12.00
C ASP A 654 -11.86 9.03 -12.58
N ARG A 655 -11.45 7.76 -12.43
CA ARG A 655 -10.19 7.30 -13.06
C ARG A 655 -10.25 7.35 -14.58
N HIS A 656 -11.43 7.12 -15.17
CA HIS A 656 -11.60 7.20 -16.60
C HIS A 656 -11.48 8.65 -17.12
N LEU A 657 -12.18 9.60 -16.47
CA LEU A 657 -12.09 11.04 -16.78
C LEU A 657 -10.66 11.56 -16.60
N PHE A 658 -9.97 11.16 -15.52
CA PHE A 658 -8.56 11.45 -15.30
C PHE A 658 -7.68 10.97 -16.46
N CYS A 659 -7.82 9.71 -16.89
CA CYS A 659 -7.02 9.19 -18.00
C CYS A 659 -7.35 9.90 -19.33
N LEU A 660 -8.61 10.24 -19.58
CA LEU A 660 -8.99 11.04 -20.77
C LEU A 660 -8.34 12.43 -20.72
N TYR A 661 -8.31 13.08 -19.55
CA TYR A 661 -7.63 14.35 -19.33
C TYR A 661 -6.12 14.24 -19.59
N VAL A 662 -5.45 13.21 -19.07
CA VAL A 662 -4.02 12.96 -19.33
C VAL A 662 -3.75 12.83 -20.84
N VAL A 663 -4.57 12.05 -21.56
CA VAL A 663 -4.44 11.94 -23.03
C VAL A 663 -4.65 13.29 -23.71
N SER A 664 -5.64 14.09 -23.27
CA SER A 664 -5.87 15.43 -23.84
C SER A 664 -4.64 16.33 -23.71
N LYS A 665 -3.93 16.25 -22.58
CA LYS A 665 -2.67 16.99 -22.36
C LYS A 665 -1.54 16.49 -23.26
N TYR A 666 -1.38 15.17 -23.43
CA TYR A 666 -0.40 14.62 -24.37
C TYR A 666 -0.65 15.03 -25.82
N LEU A 667 -1.92 15.15 -26.22
CA LEU A 667 -2.30 15.60 -27.56
C LEU A 667 -2.31 17.13 -27.71
N ALA A 668 -2.04 17.88 -26.63
CA ALA A 668 -2.16 19.33 -26.57
C ALA A 668 -3.52 19.85 -27.08
N VAL A 669 -4.60 19.12 -26.74
CA VAL A 669 -5.98 19.51 -27.09
C VAL A 669 -6.71 19.98 -25.84
N GLU A 670 -7.39 21.11 -25.97
CA GLU A 670 -8.23 21.62 -24.88
C GLU A 670 -9.64 21.02 -24.95
N SER A 671 -10.22 20.79 -23.78
CA SER A 671 -11.59 20.33 -23.62
C SER A 671 -12.27 21.18 -22.56
N PRO A 672 -13.29 21.98 -22.91
CA PRO A 672 -14.07 22.74 -21.92
C PRO A 672 -14.68 21.81 -20.86
N PHE A 673 -15.19 20.65 -21.28
CA PHE A 673 -15.73 19.64 -20.37
C PHE A 673 -14.67 19.14 -19.37
N LEU A 674 -13.52 18.64 -19.84
CA LEU A 674 -12.51 18.08 -18.93
C LEU A 674 -11.84 19.13 -18.04
N LYS A 675 -11.87 20.41 -18.44
CA LYS A 675 -11.37 21.51 -17.62
C LYS A 675 -12.22 21.70 -16.36
N GLU A 676 -13.54 21.58 -16.47
CA GLU A 676 -14.46 21.81 -15.35
C GLU A 676 -14.60 20.60 -14.42
N VAL A 677 -14.23 19.41 -14.87
CA VAL A 677 -14.22 18.18 -14.05
C VAL A 677 -13.06 18.18 -13.04
N ALA A 678 -12.07 19.05 -13.20
CA ALA A 678 -10.78 18.99 -12.51
C ALA A 678 -10.66 19.82 -11.22
N ASP A 679 -11.67 20.57 -10.79
CA ASP A 679 -11.55 21.50 -9.65
C ASP A 679 -11.61 20.83 -8.26
N ASP A 680 -10.83 21.40 -7.34
CA ASP A 680 -10.29 20.76 -6.14
C ASP A 680 -11.21 20.86 -4.89
N GLY A 681 -11.57 19.72 -4.30
CA GLY A 681 -12.36 19.63 -3.07
C GLY A 681 -11.53 19.33 -1.80
N TYR A 682 -12.20 19.33 -0.64
CA TYR A 682 -11.62 18.99 0.67
C TYR A 682 -11.87 17.51 1.04
N GLY A 683 -11.11 16.97 2.00
CA GLY A 683 -11.13 15.55 2.37
C GLY A 683 -11.67 15.27 3.78
N VAL A 684 -12.51 14.24 3.92
CA VAL A 684 -12.91 13.65 5.20
C VAL A 684 -12.55 12.16 5.14
N SER A 685 -11.92 11.63 6.19
CA SER A 685 -11.45 10.23 6.24
C SER A 685 -11.90 9.54 7.52
N TYR A 686 -12.61 8.42 7.43
CA TYR A 686 -13.10 7.62 8.56
C TYR A 686 -12.55 6.19 8.46
N ILE A 687 -12.33 5.44 9.56
CA ILE A 687 -11.92 4.02 9.47
C ILE A 687 -12.20 3.18 10.75
N LEU A 688 -12.53 1.91 10.50
CA LEU A 688 -12.79 0.77 11.41
C LEU A 688 -14.11 0.76 12.20
N VAL A 689 -15.05 -0.03 11.68
CA VAL A 689 -16.24 -0.48 12.38
C VAL A 689 -15.98 -1.83 13.08
N GLY A 690 -15.84 -1.79 14.40
CA GLY A 690 -15.97 -2.94 15.29
C GLY A 690 -17.41 -3.42 15.38
N GLU A 691 -17.64 -4.59 15.99
CA GLU A 691 -19.02 -5.10 16.18
C GLU A 691 -19.89 -4.11 16.97
N ASN A 692 -19.29 -3.45 17.96
CA ASN A 692 -19.97 -2.54 18.90
C ASN A 692 -19.37 -1.12 18.94
N LEU A 693 -18.43 -0.78 18.05
CA LEU A 693 -17.69 0.49 18.05
C LEU A 693 -17.46 0.97 16.61
N ILE A 694 -17.44 2.28 16.38
CA ILE A 694 -16.91 2.91 15.16
C ILE A 694 -15.85 3.93 15.59
N ASN A 695 -14.66 3.92 14.98
CA ASN A 695 -13.71 5.01 15.19
C ASN A 695 -13.85 6.05 14.08
N PHE A 696 -14.05 7.30 14.47
CA PHE A 696 -14.06 8.42 13.54
C PHE A 696 -12.74 9.19 13.60
N HIS A 697 -12.35 9.70 12.45
CA HIS A 697 -11.34 10.71 12.28
C HIS A 697 -11.98 11.78 11.39
N ILE A 698 -11.72 13.04 11.69
CA ILE A 698 -12.15 14.18 10.90
C ILE A 698 -10.96 15.14 10.90
N SER A 699 -10.59 15.62 9.72
CA SER A 699 -9.57 16.66 9.58
C SER A 699 -10.06 17.76 8.66
N SER A 700 -9.66 18.99 8.97
CA SER A 700 -9.93 20.18 8.16
C SER A 700 -8.76 21.16 8.27
N LYS A 701 -8.91 22.36 7.71
CA LYS A 701 -7.89 23.41 7.82
C LYS A 701 -8.43 24.62 8.56
N PHE A 702 -7.69 25.11 9.56
CA PHE A 702 -8.05 26.34 10.28
C PHE A 702 -8.10 27.55 9.35
N SER A 703 -7.28 27.57 8.30
CA SER A 703 -7.26 28.61 7.26
C SER A 703 -8.50 28.62 6.36
N CYS A 704 -9.32 27.57 6.38
CA CYS A 704 -10.55 27.50 5.60
C CYS A 704 -11.74 27.98 6.47
N PRO A 705 -12.27 29.20 6.24
CA PRO A 705 -13.30 29.79 7.10
C PRO A 705 -14.65 29.06 7.02
N GLU A 706 -14.86 28.24 6.00
CA GLU A 706 -16.06 27.42 5.81
C GLU A 706 -16.01 26.10 6.59
N THR A 707 -14.86 25.70 7.14
CA THR A 707 -14.71 24.42 7.84
C THR A 707 -14.23 24.66 9.27
N GLY A 708 -14.87 24.03 10.25
CA GLY A 708 -14.39 24.06 11.64
C GLY A 708 -14.99 22.93 12.47
N ILE A 709 -14.20 22.36 13.37
CA ILE A 709 -14.71 21.40 14.35
C ILE A 709 -15.34 22.19 15.49
N ILE A 710 -16.68 22.20 15.55
CA ILE A 710 -17.40 22.78 16.68
C ILE A 710 -17.18 21.87 17.87
N SER A 711 -16.29 22.25 18.80
CA SER A 711 -16.19 21.61 20.10
C SER A 711 -17.54 21.76 20.81
N GLN A 712 -18.30 20.68 20.96
CA GLN A 712 -19.47 20.69 21.82
C GLN A 712 -19.02 20.78 23.28
N GLY A 713 -18.81 22.00 23.77
CA GLY A 713 -19.03 22.30 25.18
C GLY A 713 -20.53 22.50 25.40
N PRO A 714 -21.11 22.05 26.52
CA PRO A 714 -22.52 22.29 26.80
C PRO A 714 -22.73 23.80 26.95
N SER A 715 -23.50 24.42 26.05
CA SER A 715 -24.12 25.71 26.32
C SER A 715 -25.24 25.48 27.34
N SER A 716 -24.86 25.45 28.62
CA SER A 716 -25.75 25.92 29.67
C SER A 716 -25.93 27.44 29.49
N ASP A 717 -27.18 27.89 29.66
CA ASP A 717 -27.69 29.27 29.59
C ASP A 717 -28.00 29.73 28.15
N THR A 718 -29.25 29.90 27.69
CA THR A 718 -30.55 30.25 28.31
C THR A 718 -31.71 29.67 27.51
#